data_AF-A0A816YGK9-F1
#
_entry.id   AF-A0A816YGK9-F1
#
_cell.length_a   1.000
_cell.length_b   1.000
_cell.length_c   1.000
_cell.angle_alpha   90.00
_cell.angle_beta   90.00
_cell.angle_gamma   90.00
#
_symmetry.space_group_name_H-M   'P 1'
#
loop_
_entity.id
_entity.type
_entity.pdbx_description
1 polymer ?
#
loop_
_entity_poly.entity_id
_entity_poly.type
_entity_poly.pdbx_seq_one_letter_code
_entity_poly.pdbx_strand_id
1 'polypeptide(L)'
;MSSFTIENIYGIGSFRLCAGFPSSIKSTENLNSHIYESPLNGCIQIYNYSTNERPHFEHVYDDITVVMLYNEYTDQILTCSYSGKLILWSNNYQKRFVEQQTRINHIHYGCWTRDGTTIYLCSRFDGTLLSLSYDSKHHSVTENWLRHWATTKADLEKVHPIIEDSPSSLNIAEKIETSNTYVAGSIGYEFVICTAVRRHLFAVLQRPQEHVRIHELNFRNGHLINDLKLEKAKASQTFLCGTTTTLCDKNTGKEFFSIGLQSGLIFIIDTNPLQVYTIINASGSPQAIIWWHSYLLTVGYISSIVNVYSIDGALLASGEGAPTTAVCHLQWNSDEQDLLWIGGYMGLTLVHMELFFSRPPSPVDKVIFTILNTIVDETSSSVSLTTILNRSLHETAGCGLYMDKDEILSGDLSGNIFRWAINNDTKPKGHIVIPDSVRCFVSNNLVGTLSGVLYQIDTQEVIEDFGTSIICSAWNKSKTSGLIGLGDGRLVDLHTKRIIGLHENNAEIWSVCWSPNEELCATASEDQTTCIWKVDGEQNLIATLTGHTTAVTAVDWKHERIYTCADDRSVRIYSTQSNAYNCLRVLNTPKSLFGWFTLTYLRVDEDQKLIICTTQNGYLVIWRDDETNDNGIPILCKKIHFGSLEGLAYDKDTHRVVTISSDCTVTSLRLHTD
;
A
#
# COMPACT_ATOMS: atom_id res chain seq x y z
N MET A 1 -13.71 -7.75 -22.92
CA MET A 1 -13.79 -7.78 -21.43
C MET A 1 -13.10 -6.51 -20.99
N SER A 2 -13.81 -5.57 -20.35
CA SER A 2 -13.19 -4.32 -19.94
C SER A 2 -12.09 -4.61 -18.91
N SER A 3 -10.87 -4.21 -19.25
CA SER A 3 -9.70 -4.38 -18.39
C SER A 3 -8.95 -3.06 -18.32
N PHE A 4 -7.96 -2.99 -17.44
CA PHE A 4 -7.05 -1.85 -17.38
C PHE A 4 -5.64 -2.33 -17.18
N THR A 5 -4.70 -1.48 -17.59
CA THR A 5 -3.30 -1.60 -17.21
C THR A 5 -2.94 -0.43 -16.32
N ILE A 6 -2.31 -0.71 -15.18
CA ILE A 6 -1.68 0.34 -14.38
C ILE A 6 -0.48 0.82 -15.16
N GLU A 7 -0.53 2.06 -15.66
CA GLU A 7 0.61 2.65 -16.34
C GLU A 7 1.64 3.09 -15.31
N ASN A 8 1.20 3.79 -14.25
CA ASN A 8 2.08 4.37 -13.25
C ASN A 8 1.43 4.47 -11.87
N ILE A 9 2.24 4.38 -10.82
CA ILE A 9 1.87 4.79 -9.47
C ILE A 9 2.92 5.81 -9.01
N TYR A 10 2.46 7.01 -8.65
CA TYR A 10 3.27 8.05 -8.03
C TYR A 10 3.02 8.05 -6.53
N GLY A 11 4.05 8.38 -5.76
CA GLY A 11 4.01 8.44 -4.31
C GLY A 11 4.21 7.10 -3.58
N ILE A 12 3.74 7.00 -2.33
CA ILE A 12 4.00 5.85 -1.43
C ILE A 12 2.69 5.19 -1.05
N GLY A 13 2.51 3.95 -1.48
CA GLY A 13 1.68 3.00 -0.73
C GLY A 13 2.59 2.40 0.34
N SER A 14 2.18 2.41 1.60
CA SER A 14 3.14 2.10 2.67
C SER A 14 3.61 0.64 2.59
N PHE A 15 4.93 0.41 2.56
CA PHE A 15 5.56 -0.92 2.72
C PHE A 15 5.26 -1.57 4.09
N ARG A 16 4.52 -0.91 5.00
CA ARG A 16 4.21 -1.34 6.38
C ARG A 16 3.53 -2.71 6.48
N LEU A 17 2.99 -3.23 5.38
CA LEU A 17 2.13 -4.42 5.37
C LEU A 17 2.77 -5.62 4.67
N CYS A 18 4.00 -5.49 4.18
CA CYS A 18 4.74 -6.60 3.61
C CYS A 18 5.45 -7.34 4.74
N ALA A 19 5.11 -8.59 4.92
CA ALA A 19 5.74 -9.46 5.88
C ALA A 19 6.48 -10.66 5.24
N GLY A 20 6.40 -10.78 3.92
CA GLY A 20 7.36 -11.53 3.11
C GLY A 20 8.47 -10.61 2.61
N PHE A 21 9.72 -11.02 2.81
CA PHE A 21 10.88 -10.37 2.20
C PHE A 21 10.76 -10.47 0.67
N PRO A 22 11.12 -9.43 -0.08
CA PRO A 22 11.02 -9.51 -1.52
C PRO A 22 11.81 -10.67 -2.12
N SER A 23 11.43 -11.03 -3.33
CA SER A 23 12.02 -12.11 -4.11
C SER A 23 13.36 -11.62 -4.66
N SER A 24 14.47 -12.27 -4.30
CA SER A 24 15.72 -12.09 -5.05
C SER A 24 15.62 -12.97 -6.29
N ILE A 25 15.25 -12.39 -7.43
CA ILE A 25 15.26 -13.12 -8.69
C ILE A 25 16.72 -13.36 -9.10
N LYS A 26 17.07 -14.63 -9.33
CA LYS A 26 18.25 -14.97 -10.13
C LYS A 26 18.06 -14.41 -11.53
N SER A 27 18.94 -13.49 -11.94
CA SER A 27 18.99 -13.09 -13.34
C SER A 27 19.29 -14.34 -14.19
N THR A 28 18.32 -14.77 -14.98
CA THR A 28 18.59 -15.69 -16.08
C THR A 28 18.96 -14.82 -17.28
N GLU A 29 20.20 -14.99 -17.73
CA GLU A 29 20.83 -14.45 -18.95
C GLU A 29 21.35 -13.00 -18.99
N ASN A 30 21.26 -12.21 -17.92
CA ASN A 30 22.02 -10.95 -17.83
C ASN A 30 22.50 -10.66 -16.41
N LEU A 31 23.77 -10.97 -16.14
CA LEU A 31 24.53 -10.63 -14.92
C LEU A 31 24.55 -9.13 -14.55
N ASN A 32 23.90 -8.29 -15.35
CA ASN A 32 23.83 -6.86 -15.15
C ASN A 32 22.44 -6.37 -14.72
N SER A 33 21.41 -7.19 -14.48
CA SER A 33 20.07 -6.69 -14.10
C SER A 33 19.88 -6.65 -12.57
N HIS A 34 20.07 -5.49 -11.94
CA HIS A 34 19.70 -5.25 -10.55
C HIS A 34 18.19 -5.03 -10.50
N ILE A 35 17.43 -6.11 -10.34
CA ILE A 35 15.97 -6.05 -10.19
C ILE A 35 15.61 -6.09 -8.70
N TYR A 36 14.71 -5.21 -8.28
CA TYR A 36 14.11 -5.26 -6.96
C TYR A 36 12.61 -5.30 -7.11
N GLU A 37 12.00 -6.28 -6.46
CA GLU A 37 10.56 -6.45 -6.46
C GLU A 37 10.05 -6.12 -5.08
N SER A 38 8.80 -5.68 -4.95
CA SER A 38 8.19 -5.50 -3.64
C SER A 38 6.68 -5.41 -3.75
N PRO A 39 5.93 -5.86 -2.74
CA PRO A 39 4.51 -5.61 -2.70
C PRO A 39 4.24 -4.13 -2.43
N LEU A 40 3.26 -3.59 -3.14
CA LEU A 40 2.70 -2.27 -2.92
C LEU A 40 1.19 -2.41 -2.93
N ASN A 41 0.56 -2.38 -1.76
CA ASN A 41 -0.88 -2.58 -1.66
C ASN A 41 -1.29 -3.95 -2.29
N GLY A 42 -2.24 -3.96 -3.22
CA GLY A 42 -2.65 -5.14 -4.00
C GLY A 42 -1.84 -5.34 -5.28
N CYS A 43 -0.75 -4.60 -5.45
CA CYS A 43 0.14 -4.67 -6.62
C CYS A 43 1.52 -5.20 -6.24
N ILE A 44 2.27 -5.64 -7.24
CA ILE A 44 3.71 -5.88 -7.16
C ILE A 44 4.40 -4.80 -7.97
N GLN A 45 5.39 -4.17 -7.35
CA GLN A 45 6.25 -3.19 -7.96
C GLN A 45 7.59 -3.82 -8.30
N ILE A 46 8.03 -3.71 -9.56
CA ILE A 46 9.26 -4.31 -10.08
C ILE A 46 10.17 -3.20 -10.60
N TYR A 47 11.30 -2.95 -9.95
CA TYR A 47 12.28 -1.97 -10.35
C TYR A 47 13.44 -2.63 -11.10
N ASN A 48 13.79 -2.12 -12.28
CA ASN A 48 15.04 -2.46 -12.97
C ASN A 48 16.01 -1.28 -12.87
N TYR A 49 17.05 -1.40 -12.05
CA TYR A 49 17.97 -0.28 -11.81
C TYR A 49 19.05 -0.13 -12.85
N SER A 50 19.34 -1.20 -13.58
CA SER A 50 20.39 -1.21 -14.59
C SER A 50 20.01 -0.37 -15.81
N THR A 51 18.71 -0.29 -16.09
CA THR A 51 18.17 0.54 -17.15
C THR A 51 17.73 1.92 -16.65
N ASN A 52 17.68 2.13 -15.32
CA ASN A 52 17.12 3.33 -14.68
C ASN A 52 15.68 3.63 -15.17
N GLU A 53 14.97 2.60 -15.64
CA GLU A 53 13.61 2.68 -16.15
C GLU A 53 12.58 2.66 -15.01
N ARG A 54 11.32 3.01 -15.32
CA ARG A 54 10.24 3.02 -14.34
C ARG A 54 10.02 1.63 -13.74
N PRO A 55 9.55 1.56 -12.48
CA PRO A 55 9.02 0.33 -11.96
C PRO A 55 7.80 -0.11 -12.77
N HIS A 56 7.75 -1.39 -13.15
CA HIS A 56 6.55 -2.03 -13.67
C HIS A 56 5.63 -2.39 -12.51
N PHE A 57 4.32 -2.25 -12.72
CA PHE A 57 3.31 -2.58 -11.73
C PHE A 57 2.37 -3.66 -12.25
N GLU A 58 2.25 -4.74 -11.49
CA GLU A 58 1.30 -5.82 -11.75
C GLU A 58 0.19 -5.76 -10.69
N HIS A 59 -1.08 -5.59 -11.09
CA HIS A 59 -2.20 -5.71 -10.15
C HIS A 59 -2.50 -7.20 -9.89
N VAL A 60 -2.41 -7.60 -8.62
CA VAL A 60 -2.44 -9.01 -8.20
C VAL A 60 -3.72 -9.31 -7.42
N TYR A 61 -4.10 -8.44 -6.50
CA TYR A 61 -5.19 -8.64 -5.57
C TYR A 61 -6.06 -7.38 -5.42
N ASP A 62 -7.35 -7.57 -5.15
CA ASP A 62 -8.23 -6.53 -4.58
C ASP A 62 -8.06 -6.44 -3.03
N ASP A 63 -6.95 -6.96 -2.51
CA ASP A 63 -6.60 -7.07 -1.10
C ASP A 63 -5.08 -6.84 -0.92
N ILE A 64 -4.63 -6.56 0.29
CA ILE A 64 -3.23 -6.20 0.55
C ILE A 64 -2.35 -7.43 0.39
N THR A 65 -1.29 -7.32 -0.38
CA THR A 65 -0.26 -8.36 -0.51
C THR A 65 0.63 -8.33 0.73
N VAL A 66 0.59 -9.40 1.51
CA VAL A 66 1.30 -9.49 2.80
C VAL A 66 2.47 -10.47 2.76
N VAL A 67 2.41 -11.48 1.90
CA VAL A 67 3.51 -12.44 1.71
C VAL A 67 3.91 -12.44 0.25
N MET A 68 5.22 -12.35 0.01
CA MET A 68 5.86 -12.52 -1.28
C MET A 68 7.12 -13.36 -1.05
N LEU A 69 7.27 -14.47 -1.77
CA LEU A 69 8.35 -15.43 -1.54
C LEU A 69 8.84 -16.01 -2.87
N TYR A 70 10.15 -15.94 -3.11
CA TYR A 70 10.79 -16.63 -4.23
C TYR A 70 11.13 -18.07 -3.86
N ASN A 71 10.91 -18.98 -4.80
CA ASN A 71 11.34 -20.37 -4.72
C ASN A 71 12.49 -20.62 -5.70
N GLU A 72 13.72 -20.69 -5.19
CA GLU A 72 14.93 -20.90 -6.00
C GLU A 72 14.98 -22.24 -6.72
N TYR A 73 14.22 -23.25 -6.27
CA TYR A 73 14.23 -24.60 -6.85
C TYR A 73 13.35 -24.70 -8.08
N THR A 74 12.25 -23.95 -8.10
CA THR A 74 11.26 -23.99 -9.17
C THR A 74 11.22 -22.71 -9.99
N ASP A 75 12.00 -21.70 -9.59
CA ASP A 75 12.09 -20.40 -10.24
C ASP A 75 10.70 -19.72 -10.35
N GLN A 76 10.02 -19.65 -9.20
CA GLN A 76 8.64 -19.19 -9.10
C GLN A 76 8.46 -18.25 -7.93
N ILE A 77 7.45 -17.40 -8.04
CA ILE A 77 7.12 -16.41 -7.03
C ILE A 77 5.75 -16.74 -6.46
N LEU A 78 5.67 -16.86 -5.14
CA LEU A 78 4.42 -16.99 -4.42
C LEU A 78 4.05 -15.65 -3.84
N THR A 79 2.80 -15.24 -4.06
CA THR A 79 2.20 -14.13 -3.34
C THR A 79 0.99 -14.61 -2.53
N CYS A 80 0.73 -13.95 -1.41
CA CYS A 80 -0.47 -14.18 -0.62
C CYS A 80 -1.01 -12.86 -0.07
N SER A 81 -2.33 -12.70 -0.13
CA SER A 81 -3.03 -11.54 0.39
C SER A 81 -3.38 -11.71 1.87
N TYR A 82 -3.70 -10.60 2.54
CA TYR A 82 -4.08 -10.59 3.95
C TYR A 82 -5.28 -11.50 4.25
N SER A 83 -6.26 -11.53 3.34
CA SER A 83 -7.45 -12.38 3.41
C SER A 83 -7.22 -13.83 2.96
N GLY A 84 -5.98 -14.25 2.70
CA GLY A 84 -5.68 -15.66 2.39
C GLY A 84 -5.78 -16.05 0.93
N LYS A 85 -5.85 -15.08 0.00
CA LYS A 85 -5.80 -15.40 -1.42
C LYS A 85 -4.34 -15.60 -1.85
N LEU A 86 -4.02 -16.79 -2.32
CA LEU A 86 -2.67 -17.21 -2.72
C LEU A 86 -2.58 -17.35 -4.24
N ILE A 87 -1.49 -16.83 -4.82
CA ILE A 87 -1.17 -17.02 -6.25
C ILE A 87 0.29 -17.46 -6.40
N LEU A 88 0.53 -18.46 -7.25
CA LEU A 88 1.86 -18.87 -7.66
C LEU A 88 2.11 -18.42 -9.11
N TRP A 89 3.20 -17.72 -9.33
CA TRP A 89 3.56 -17.07 -10.58
C TRP A 89 4.82 -17.68 -11.19
N SER A 90 4.98 -17.53 -12.50
CA SER A 90 6.31 -17.54 -13.11
C SER A 90 7.15 -16.39 -12.56
N ASN A 91 8.48 -16.54 -12.58
CA ASN A 91 9.42 -15.51 -12.14
C ASN A 91 9.25 -14.13 -12.82
N ASN A 92 8.54 -14.06 -13.95
CA ASN A 92 8.28 -12.85 -14.71
C ASN A 92 6.82 -12.39 -14.65
N TYR A 93 6.00 -12.98 -13.78
CA TYR A 93 4.56 -12.71 -13.60
C TYR A 93 3.65 -12.95 -14.82
N GLN A 94 4.18 -13.42 -15.96
CA GLN A 94 3.38 -13.63 -17.16
C GLN A 94 2.39 -14.80 -17.05
N LYS A 95 2.65 -15.77 -16.15
CA LYS A 95 1.81 -16.96 -16.00
C LYS A 95 1.44 -17.19 -14.54
N ARG A 96 0.14 -17.37 -14.30
CA ARG A 96 -0.41 -17.88 -13.03
C ARG A 96 -0.49 -19.39 -13.10
N PHE A 97 0.23 -20.07 -12.21
CA PHE A 97 0.24 -21.52 -12.09
C PHE A 97 -0.86 -22.00 -11.15
N VAL A 98 -1.05 -21.30 -10.02
CA VAL A 98 -2.02 -21.64 -8.98
C VAL A 98 -2.70 -20.36 -8.53
N GLU A 99 -4.02 -20.42 -8.34
CA GLU A 99 -4.79 -19.39 -7.66
C GLU A 99 -5.76 -20.11 -6.71
N GLN A 100 -5.62 -19.87 -5.40
CA GLN A 100 -6.35 -20.59 -4.37
C GLN A 100 -6.69 -19.68 -3.19
N GLN A 101 -7.86 -19.86 -2.60
CA GLN A 101 -8.22 -19.30 -1.30
C GLN A 101 -7.79 -20.28 -0.20
N THR A 102 -7.00 -19.81 0.77
CA THR A 102 -6.59 -20.62 1.93
C THR A 102 -7.69 -20.72 2.98
N ARG A 103 -7.62 -21.73 3.84
CA ARG A 103 -8.51 -21.88 5.01
C ARG A 103 -8.27 -20.87 6.13
N ILE A 104 -7.13 -20.18 6.12
CA ILE A 104 -6.81 -19.11 7.09
C ILE A 104 -6.91 -17.74 6.44
N ASN A 105 -7.27 -16.74 7.24
CA ASN A 105 -7.28 -15.32 6.90
C ASN A 105 -6.29 -14.58 7.80
N HIS A 106 -6.21 -13.26 7.65
CA HIS A 106 -5.33 -12.39 8.45
C HIS A 106 -3.87 -12.83 8.41
N ILE A 107 -3.45 -13.30 7.24
CA ILE A 107 -2.10 -13.79 7.01
C ILE A 107 -1.15 -12.64 7.28
N HIS A 108 -0.12 -12.95 8.04
CA HIS A 108 0.89 -11.97 8.42
C HIS A 108 2.29 -12.47 8.10
N TYR A 109 2.55 -13.74 7.82
CA TYR A 109 3.91 -14.15 7.45
C TYR A 109 3.86 -15.46 6.69
N GLY A 110 4.91 -15.72 5.89
CA GLY A 110 5.11 -17.01 5.28
C GLY A 110 6.56 -17.33 5.01
N CYS A 111 6.88 -18.61 4.86
CA CYS A 111 8.18 -19.06 4.41
C CYS A 111 8.09 -20.37 3.61
N TRP A 112 9.03 -20.57 2.69
CA TRP A 112 9.29 -21.86 2.08
C TRP A 112 10.12 -22.75 3.00
N THR A 113 9.92 -24.06 2.92
CA THR A 113 10.97 -25.01 3.31
C THR A 113 12.18 -24.82 2.40
N ARG A 114 13.37 -25.12 2.93
CA ARG A 114 14.59 -24.99 2.13
C ARG A 114 14.63 -25.93 0.93
N ASP A 115 13.81 -26.99 0.86
CA ASP A 115 13.72 -27.82 -0.36
C ASP A 115 12.71 -27.29 -1.39
N GLY A 116 12.03 -26.16 -1.11
CA GLY A 116 11.06 -25.54 -1.99
C GLY A 116 9.75 -26.33 -2.15
N THR A 117 9.50 -27.34 -1.31
CA THR A 117 8.35 -28.25 -1.46
C THR A 117 7.17 -27.92 -0.58
N THR A 118 7.35 -27.15 0.49
CA THR A 118 6.29 -26.83 1.46
C THR A 118 6.31 -25.35 1.79
N ILE A 119 5.14 -24.74 1.90
CA ILE A 119 4.93 -23.36 2.33
C ILE A 119 4.29 -23.39 3.71
N TYR A 120 4.76 -22.54 4.61
CA TYR A 120 4.10 -22.28 5.88
C TYR A 120 3.56 -20.86 5.87
N LEU A 121 2.31 -20.69 6.30
CA LEU A 121 1.66 -19.40 6.45
C LEU A 121 1.15 -19.28 7.89
N CYS A 122 1.33 -18.12 8.50
CA CYS A 122 0.78 -17.87 9.83
C CYS A 122 -0.05 -16.59 9.88
N SER A 123 -1.04 -16.61 10.77
CA SER A 123 -1.95 -15.50 11.04
C SER A 123 -1.65 -14.85 12.37
N ARG A 124 -1.71 -13.52 12.38
CA ARG A 124 -1.40 -12.68 13.55
C ARG A 124 -2.56 -12.58 14.54
N PHE A 125 -3.79 -12.78 14.10
CA PHE A 125 -4.96 -12.45 14.93
C PHE A 125 -5.67 -13.66 15.52
N ASP A 126 -5.44 -14.85 14.97
CA ASP A 126 -6.07 -16.09 15.41
C ASP A 126 -5.06 -17.16 15.85
N GLY A 127 -3.76 -16.88 15.86
CA GLY A 127 -2.73 -17.84 16.27
C GLY A 127 -2.71 -19.13 15.44
N THR A 128 -3.14 -19.06 14.17
CA THR A 128 -3.13 -20.21 13.26
C THR A 128 -1.85 -20.32 12.45
N LEU A 129 -1.50 -21.57 12.14
CA LEU A 129 -0.39 -21.95 11.28
C LEU A 129 -0.88 -22.99 10.27
N LEU A 130 -0.69 -22.70 9.00
CA LEU A 130 -1.09 -23.54 7.87
C LEU A 130 0.15 -24.05 7.15
N SER A 131 0.15 -25.34 6.82
CA SER A 131 1.15 -25.97 5.95
C SER A 131 0.53 -26.32 4.59
N LEU A 132 1.22 -25.94 3.52
CA LEU A 132 0.84 -26.22 2.13
C LEU A 132 1.95 -27.02 1.45
N SER A 133 1.64 -28.17 0.85
CA SER A 133 2.56 -28.88 -0.04
C SER A 133 2.47 -28.28 -1.44
N TYR A 134 3.61 -28.08 -2.08
CA TYR A 134 3.70 -27.68 -3.47
C TYR A 134 4.22 -28.83 -4.34
N ASP A 135 3.43 -29.24 -5.33
CA ASP A 135 3.85 -30.18 -6.36
C ASP A 135 4.28 -29.42 -7.62
N SER A 136 5.61 -29.38 -7.84
CA SER A 136 6.20 -28.69 -8.99
C SER A 136 5.89 -29.34 -10.34
N LYS A 137 5.50 -30.62 -10.39
CA LYS A 137 5.18 -31.32 -11.64
C LYS A 137 3.79 -30.99 -12.14
N HIS A 138 2.83 -30.90 -11.22
CA HIS A 138 1.43 -30.62 -11.54
C HIS A 138 1.06 -29.16 -11.32
N HIS A 139 1.99 -28.35 -10.81
CA HIS A 139 1.74 -26.98 -10.39
C HIS A 139 0.50 -26.89 -9.50
N SER A 140 0.48 -27.67 -8.43
CA SER A 140 -0.64 -27.71 -7.48
C SER A 140 -0.16 -27.44 -6.07
N VAL A 141 -1.00 -26.74 -5.31
CA VAL A 141 -0.79 -26.47 -3.88
C VAL A 141 -1.88 -27.19 -3.11
N THR A 142 -1.49 -27.96 -2.10
CA THR A 142 -2.42 -28.76 -1.28
C THR A 142 -2.25 -28.38 0.19
N GLU A 143 -3.33 -28.06 0.87
CA GLU A 143 -3.29 -27.84 2.31
C GLU A 143 -3.10 -29.17 3.05
N ASN A 144 -2.03 -29.28 3.84
CA ASN A 144 -1.69 -30.50 4.56
C ASN A 144 -2.34 -30.55 5.94
N TRP A 145 -2.07 -29.51 6.74
CA TRP A 145 -2.53 -29.43 8.12
C TRP A 145 -2.66 -27.98 8.56
N LEU A 146 -3.56 -27.78 9.51
CA LEU A 146 -3.83 -26.52 10.18
C LEU A 146 -3.63 -26.71 11.69
N ARG A 147 -2.87 -25.82 12.32
CA ARG A 147 -2.71 -25.78 13.78
C ARG A 147 -3.21 -24.45 14.31
N HIS A 148 -4.04 -24.51 15.34
CA HIS A 148 -4.53 -23.34 16.06
C HIS A 148 -4.01 -23.41 17.49
N TRP A 149 -3.41 -22.32 17.97
CA TRP A 149 -2.81 -22.25 19.29
C TRP A 149 -3.57 -21.24 20.13
N ALA A 150 -4.36 -21.78 21.06
CA ALA A 150 -5.50 -21.11 21.65
C ALA A 150 -5.20 -19.78 22.38
N THR A 151 -6.27 -18.99 22.47
CA THR A 151 -6.33 -17.61 22.95
C THR A 151 -6.49 -17.48 24.46
N THR A 152 -6.73 -18.56 25.21
CA THR A 152 -6.80 -18.50 26.68
C THR A 152 -6.15 -19.69 27.40
N LYS A 153 -5.79 -19.50 28.68
CA LYS A 153 -5.21 -20.52 29.56
C LYS A 153 -6.16 -21.71 29.82
N ALA A 154 -7.48 -21.52 29.65
CA ALA A 154 -8.51 -22.55 29.84
C ALA A 154 -8.63 -23.50 28.63
N ASP A 155 -8.20 -23.06 27.44
CA ASP A 155 -8.24 -23.87 26.22
C ASP A 155 -7.05 -24.83 26.09
N LEU A 156 -5.97 -24.60 26.86
CA LEU A 156 -4.79 -25.45 26.92
C LEU A 156 -5.10 -26.88 27.38
N GLU A 157 -6.17 -27.08 28.15
CA GLU A 157 -6.60 -28.41 28.61
C GLU A 157 -7.44 -29.16 27.55
N LYS A 158 -7.75 -28.53 26.40
CA LYS A 158 -8.58 -29.10 25.32
C LYS A 158 -7.88 -29.10 23.95
N VAL A 159 -6.57 -29.33 23.90
CA VAL A 159 -5.87 -29.56 22.62
C VAL A 159 -6.27 -30.94 22.07
N HIS A 160 -7.35 -31.00 21.30
CA HIS A 160 -7.64 -32.14 20.45
C HIS A 160 -6.89 -32.00 19.12
N PRO A 161 -6.30 -33.08 18.58
CA PRO A 161 -5.88 -33.09 17.19
C PRO A 161 -7.14 -32.95 16.33
N ILE A 162 -7.29 -31.82 15.62
CA ILE A 162 -8.32 -31.74 14.58
C ILE A 162 -7.87 -32.67 13.44
N ILE A 163 -8.66 -33.72 13.27
CA ILE A 163 -8.56 -34.77 12.25
C ILE A 163 -9.05 -34.18 10.92
N GLU A 164 -8.44 -34.65 9.84
CA GLU A 164 -8.92 -34.54 8.46
C GLU A 164 -10.41 -34.95 8.38
N ASP A 165 -11.34 -34.00 8.16
CA ASP A 165 -12.45 -34.18 7.21
C ASP A 165 -13.45 -33.00 7.17
N SER A 166 -13.75 -32.59 5.93
CA SER A 166 -14.90 -31.82 5.42
C SER A 166 -15.00 -30.30 5.71
N PRO A 167 -15.39 -29.50 4.69
CA PRO A 167 -15.55 -28.05 4.79
C PRO A 167 -16.90 -27.74 5.43
N SER A 168 -16.92 -27.49 6.73
CA SER A 168 -18.05 -26.80 7.35
C SER A 168 -17.57 -25.48 7.94
N SER A 169 -18.15 -24.42 7.40
CA SER A 169 -17.99 -23.03 7.77
C SER A 169 -18.05 -22.83 9.29
N LEU A 170 -16.88 -22.61 9.90
CA LEU A 170 -16.81 -21.86 11.16
C LEU A 170 -17.04 -20.39 10.79
N ASN A 171 -18.32 -20.02 10.69
CA ASN A 171 -18.77 -18.64 10.74
C ASN A 171 -18.48 -18.10 12.15
N ILE A 172 -17.25 -17.66 12.38
CA ILE A 172 -16.96 -16.69 13.43
C ILE A 172 -17.32 -15.33 12.82
N ALA A 173 -18.61 -15.03 12.83
CA ALA A 173 -19.09 -13.67 12.63
C ALA A 173 -18.75 -12.87 13.89
N GLU A 174 -17.50 -12.39 13.98
CA GLU A 174 -17.12 -11.39 14.96
C GLU A 174 -16.78 -10.07 14.26
N LYS A 175 -17.28 -9.00 14.88
CA LYS A 175 -17.24 -7.61 14.43
C LYS A 175 -15.93 -7.29 13.72
N ILE A 176 -16.07 -6.86 12.46
CA ILE A 176 -15.01 -6.15 11.74
C ILE A 176 -14.83 -4.81 12.45
N GLU A 177 -13.94 -4.76 13.45
CA GLU A 177 -13.40 -3.50 13.92
C GLU A 177 -12.41 -2.99 12.88
N THR A 178 -12.72 -1.80 12.38
CA THR A 178 -12.01 -1.08 11.33
C THR A 178 -10.55 -0.82 11.71
N SER A 179 -9.68 -1.10 10.74
CA SER A 179 -8.34 -0.53 10.53
C SER A 179 -7.65 0.08 11.77
N ASN A 180 -6.95 -0.74 12.54
CA ASN A 180 -5.82 -0.29 13.33
C ASN A 180 -4.67 -1.26 13.12
N THR A 181 -3.58 -0.78 12.56
CA THR A 181 -2.38 -1.55 12.18
C THR A 181 -1.63 -2.16 13.38
N TYR A 182 -2.08 -1.86 14.61
CA TYR A 182 -1.58 -2.41 15.85
C TYR A 182 -2.76 -2.63 16.82
N VAL A 183 -3.52 -3.72 16.63
CA VAL A 183 -4.54 -4.11 17.62
C VAL A 183 -3.81 -4.65 18.85
N ALA A 184 -3.77 -3.85 19.91
CA ALA A 184 -3.40 -4.28 21.24
C ALA A 184 -4.47 -5.25 21.77
N GLY A 185 -4.35 -6.55 21.49
CA GLY A 185 -5.30 -7.51 22.04
C GLY A 185 -5.29 -8.94 21.52
N SER A 186 -4.65 -9.26 20.39
CA SER A 186 -4.72 -10.60 19.80
C SER A 186 -3.48 -11.45 20.07
N ILE A 187 -3.71 -12.76 20.24
CA ILE A 187 -2.66 -13.79 20.30
C ILE A 187 -2.35 -14.22 18.87
N GLY A 188 -1.08 -14.19 18.50
CA GLY A 188 -0.67 -14.37 17.10
C GLY A 188 0.70 -14.98 16.96
N TYR A 189 0.86 -15.78 15.90
CA TYR A 189 2.19 -16.06 15.39
C TYR A 189 2.65 -14.85 14.59
N GLU A 190 3.78 -14.27 15.00
CA GLU A 190 4.36 -13.11 14.33
C GLU A 190 5.13 -13.54 13.08
N PHE A 191 5.81 -14.68 13.17
CA PHE A 191 6.56 -15.28 12.07
C PHE A 191 6.80 -16.77 12.30
N VAL A 192 7.13 -17.45 11.20
CA VAL A 192 7.49 -18.87 11.18
C VAL A 192 8.75 -19.06 10.33
N ILE A 193 9.68 -19.88 10.83
CA ILE A 193 10.97 -20.12 10.22
C ILE A 193 11.21 -21.63 10.12
N CYS A 194 11.55 -22.10 8.93
CA CYS A 194 11.99 -23.48 8.73
C CYS A 194 13.53 -23.55 8.69
N THR A 195 14.14 -24.40 9.51
CA THR A 195 15.61 -24.56 9.49
C THR A 195 16.07 -25.58 8.48
N ALA A 196 17.29 -25.40 7.99
CA ALA A 196 17.83 -26.09 6.84
C ALA A 196 18.31 -27.51 7.15
N VAL A 197 18.92 -27.72 8.32
CA VAL A 197 19.64 -28.95 8.64
C VAL A 197 18.70 -29.96 9.29
N ARG A 198 17.80 -29.50 10.17
CA ARG A 198 16.98 -30.39 11.02
C ARG A 198 15.59 -30.64 10.49
N ARG A 199 15.13 -29.84 9.52
CA ARG A 199 13.73 -29.80 9.11
C ARG A 199 12.81 -29.61 10.32
N HIS A 200 13.16 -28.74 11.26
CA HIS A 200 12.26 -28.34 12.33
C HIS A 200 11.67 -26.97 11.98
N LEU A 201 10.48 -26.68 12.51
CA LEU A 201 9.75 -25.45 12.26
C LEU A 201 9.70 -24.64 13.54
N PHE A 202 10.25 -23.44 13.55
CA PHE A 202 10.22 -22.55 14.71
C PHE A 202 9.19 -21.45 14.47
N ALA A 203 8.18 -21.39 15.31
CA ALA A 203 7.12 -20.40 15.22
C ALA A 203 7.16 -19.50 16.47
N VAL A 204 7.20 -18.18 16.26
CA VAL A 204 7.30 -17.22 17.35
C VAL A 204 5.94 -16.69 17.69
N LEU A 205 5.49 -17.04 18.89
CA LEU A 205 4.17 -16.71 19.40
C LEU A 205 4.26 -15.49 20.31
N GLN A 206 3.51 -14.45 19.95
CA GLN A 206 3.29 -13.30 20.81
C GLN A 206 1.89 -13.37 21.42
N ARG A 207 1.82 -13.18 22.74
CA ARG A 207 0.58 -13.14 23.50
C ARG A 207 0.50 -11.87 24.33
N PRO A 208 -0.59 -11.09 24.26
CA PRO A 208 -0.75 -9.93 25.13
C PRO A 208 -0.60 -10.35 26.59
N GLN A 209 0.14 -9.56 27.38
CA GLN A 209 0.37 -9.79 28.81
C GLN A 209 1.19 -11.04 29.21
N GLU A 210 1.64 -11.86 28.25
CA GLU A 210 2.62 -12.94 28.51
C GLU A 210 4.02 -12.60 27.98
N HIS A 211 4.95 -13.54 28.12
CA HIS A 211 6.27 -13.43 27.51
C HIS A 211 6.21 -13.96 26.07
N VAL A 212 7.07 -13.44 25.20
CA VAL A 212 7.28 -14.02 23.86
C VAL A 212 7.76 -15.46 24.01
N ARG A 213 7.17 -16.36 23.22
CA ARG A 213 7.51 -17.80 23.21
C ARG A 213 7.95 -18.23 21.82
N ILE A 214 8.86 -19.19 21.77
CA ILE A 214 9.30 -19.86 20.56
C ILE A 214 8.85 -21.30 20.65
N HIS A 215 8.04 -21.73 19.70
CA HIS A 215 7.62 -23.12 19.58
C HIS A 215 8.46 -23.82 18.52
N GLU A 216 9.12 -24.89 18.91
CA GLU A 216 9.73 -25.85 17.99
C GLU A 216 8.68 -26.89 17.63
N LEU A 217 8.34 -26.95 16.34
CA LEU A 217 7.29 -27.79 15.78
C LEU A 217 7.89 -28.82 14.83
N ASN A 218 7.30 -30.00 14.82
CA ASN A 218 7.60 -31.00 13.81
C ASN A 218 7.09 -30.53 12.44
N PHE A 219 7.99 -30.42 11.47
CA PHE A 219 7.64 -29.89 10.14
C PHE A 219 6.55 -30.68 9.40
N ARG A 220 6.41 -32.00 9.65
CA ARG A 220 5.46 -32.84 8.92
C ARG A 220 4.03 -32.69 9.40
N ASN A 221 3.82 -32.47 10.70
CA ASN A 221 2.50 -32.54 11.32
C ASN A 221 2.20 -31.36 12.28
N GLY A 222 3.13 -30.42 12.43
CA GLY A 222 2.98 -29.24 13.26
C GLY A 222 2.90 -29.53 14.77
N HIS A 223 3.22 -30.74 15.23
CA HIS A 223 3.19 -31.05 16.67
C HIS A 223 4.32 -30.34 17.40
N LEU A 224 4.01 -29.81 18.59
CA LEU A 224 4.99 -29.20 19.47
C LEU A 224 6.03 -30.23 19.93
N ILE A 225 7.29 -29.92 19.68
CA ILE A 225 8.46 -30.66 20.16
C ILE A 225 8.99 -29.98 21.42
N ASN A 226 9.15 -28.66 21.40
CA ASN A 226 9.72 -27.91 22.51
C ASN A 226 9.21 -26.45 22.56
N ASP A 227 9.24 -25.85 23.74
CA ASP A 227 8.80 -24.47 23.99
C ASP A 227 9.92 -23.71 24.71
N LEU A 228 10.25 -22.52 24.20
CA LEU A 228 11.21 -21.62 24.83
C LEU A 228 10.55 -20.29 25.15
N LYS A 229 10.45 -20.00 26.45
CA LYS A 229 9.97 -18.72 26.97
C LYS A 229 11.10 -17.71 27.08
N LEU A 230 10.93 -16.54 26.48
CA LEU A 230 11.89 -15.44 26.56
C LEU A 230 11.62 -14.56 27.79
N GLU A 231 12.26 -14.87 28.93
CA GLU A 231 12.00 -14.20 30.22
C GLU A 231 12.20 -12.67 30.20
N LYS A 232 13.07 -12.15 29.33
CA LYS A 232 13.30 -10.69 29.19
C LYS A 232 12.38 -10.00 28.17
N ALA A 233 11.48 -10.74 27.53
CA ALA A 233 10.59 -10.27 26.47
C ALA A 233 9.13 -10.30 26.92
N LYS A 234 8.69 -9.31 27.70
CA LYS A 234 7.27 -9.18 28.08
C LYS A 234 6.48 -8.49 26.98
N ALA A 235 5.54 -9.19 26.37
CA ALA A 235 4.74 -8.68 25.25
C ALA A 235 3.85 -7.47 25.62
N SER A 236 3.55 -7.25 26.90
CA SER A 236 2.84 -6.05 27.37
C SER A 236 3.72 -4.78 27.39
N GLN A 237 5.04 -4.93 27.24
CA GLN A 237 6.00 -3.82 27.32
C GLN A 237 6.81 -3.66 26.02
N THR A 238 6.85 -4.69 25.18
CA THR A 238 7.69 -4.74 23.99
C THR A 238 7.01 -5.50 22.87
N PHE A 239 6.88 -4.89 21.70
CA PHE A 239 6.44 -5.59 20.49
C PHE A 239 7.63 -6.17 19.74
N LEU A 240 7.39 -7.27 19.04
CA LEU A 240 8.33 -7.76 18.04
C LEU A 240 8.45 -6.71 16.93
N CYS A 241 9.67 -6.29 16.64
CA CYS A 241 9.93 -5.25 15.65
C CYS A 241 10.73 -5.74 14.44
N GLY A 242 11.37 -6.91 14.53
CA GLY A 242 12.14 -7.47 13.42
C GLY A 242 12.53 -8.93 13.65
N THR A 243 12.73 -9.65 12.56
CA THR A 243 13.14 -11.06 12.53
C THR A 243 14.23 -11.19 11.47
N THR A 244 15.12 -12.16 11.64
CA THR A 244 16.20 -12.43 10.66
C THR A 244 16.05 -13.82 10.05
N THR A 245 16.79 -14.05 8.98
CA THR A 245 17.01 -15.36 8.36
C THR A 245 17.72 -16.33 9.33
N THR A 246 17.90 -17.59 8.92
CA THR A 246 18.69 -18.55 9.69
C THR A 246 20.17 -18.45 9.32
N LEU A 247 21.04 -18.45 10.32
CA LEU A 247 22.48 -18.67 10.16
C LEU A 247 22.77 -20.15 10.39
N CYS A 248 23.42 -20.80 9.42
CA CYS A 248 24.02 -22.12 9.62
C CYS A 248 25.53 -21.99 9.66
N ASP A 249 26.14 -22.25 10.82
CA ASP A 249 27.59 -22.35 10.93
C ASP A 249 28.05 -23.66 10.29
N LYS A 250 28.74 -23.54 9.14
CA LYS A 250 29.22 -24.69 8.36
C LYS A 250 30.27 -25.53 9.10
N ASN A 251 30.99 -24.95 10.06
CA ASN A 251 32.08 -25.63 10.76
C ASN A 251 31.55 -26.47 11.93
N THR A 252 30.57 -25.93 12.66
CA THR A 252 29.99 -26.61 13.84
C THR A 252 28.70 -27.36 13.54
N GLY A 253 28.05 -27.06 12.41
CA GLY A 253 26.73 -27.59 12.06
C GLY A 253 25.59 -27.01 12.91
N LYS A 254 25.86 -25.98 13.72
CA LYS A 254 24.85 -25.29 14.52
C LYS A 254 24.03 -24.34 13.65
N GLU A 255 22.74 -24.24 13.98
CA GLU A 255 21.83 -23.29 13.35
C GLU A 255 21.32 -22.28 14.38
N PHE A 256 21.34 -21.02 14.01
CA PHE A 256 20.88 -19.90 14.82
C PHE A 256 19.85 -19.08 14.06
N PHE A 257 18.95 -18.44 14.80
CA PHE A 257 18.13 -17.35 14.28
C PHE A 257 18.05 -16.25 15.32
N SER A 258 17.62 -15.05 14.91
CA SER A 258 17.53 -13.92 15.83
C SER A 258 16.17 -13.24 15.80
N ILE A 259 15.86 -12.58 16.91
CA ILE A 259 14.59 -11.90 17.16
C ILE A 259 14.88 -10.53 17.74
N GLY A 260 14.36 -9.47 17.11
CA GLY A 260 14.44 -8.09 17.59
C GLY A 260 13.16 -7.63 18.28
N LEU A 261 13.32 -6.93 19.41
CA LEU A 261 12.22 -6.29 20.15
C LEU A 261 12.33 -4.78 20.10
N GLN A 262 11.18 -4.10 20.12
CA GLN A 262 11.11 -2.64 20.09
C GLN A 262 11.84 -1.97 21.26
N SER A 263 12.08 -2.69 22.36
CA SER A 263 12.90 -2.23 23.48
C SER A 263 14.39 -2.08 23.18
N GLY A 264 14.87 -2.56 22.04
CA GLY A 264 16.29 -2.63 21.71
C GLY A 264 16.96 -3.96 22.05
N LEU A 265 16.22 -4.93 22.58
CA LEU A 265 16.76 -6.27 22.81
C LEU A 265 16.76 -7.10 21.53
N ILE A 266 17.87 -7.79 21.28
CA ILE A 266 17.97 -8.81 20.24
C ILE A 266 18.35 -10.13 20.88
N PHE A 267 17.58 -11.18 20.61
CA PHE A 267 17.87 -12.53 21.07
C PHE A 267 18.49 -13.31 19.93
N ILE A 268 19.63 -13.95 20.16
CA ILE A 268 20.17 -14.99 19.28
C ILE A 268 19.81 -16.33 19.90
N ILE A 269 19.14 -17.18 19.14
CA ILE A 269 18.59 -18.45 19.59
C ILE A 269 19.39 -19.58 18.96
N ASP A 270 19.98 -20.45 19.77
CA ASP A 270 20.50 -21.74 19.30
C ASP A 270 19.29 -22.65 19.09
N THR A 271 19.19 -23.25 17.91
CA THR A 271 18.13 -24.20 17.59
C THR A 271 18.41 -25.59 18.18
N ASN A 272 19.63 -25.83 18.67
CA ASN A 272 20.00 -27.09 19.30
C ASN A 272 21.10 -27.04 20.37
N PRO A 273 20.73 -27.26 21.66
CA PRO A 273 19.35 -27.36 22.14
C PRO A 273 18.61 -26.04 21.94
N LEU A 274 17.28 -26.06 21.83
CA LEU A 274 16.49 -24.83 21.73
C LEU A 274 16.69 -23.98 23.00
N GLN A 275 17.52 -22.94 22.90
CA GLN A 275 17.83 -22.05 24.01
C GLN A 275 18.31 -20.68 23.53
N VAL A 276 18.22 -19.69 24.42
CA VAL A 276 18.85 -18.38 24.18
C VAL A 276 20.36 -18.55 24.23
N TYR A 277 21.03 -18.25 23.13
CA TYR A 277 22.49 -18.28 23.02
C TYR A 277 23.12 -16.99 23.57
N THR A 278 22.66 -15.84 23.09
CA THR A 278 23.07 -14.52 23.58
C THR A 278 21.93 -13.51 23.49
N ILE A 279 22.05 -12.42 24.24
CA ILE A 279 21.13 -11.29 24.23
C ILE A 279 21.95 -10.01 24.03
N ILE A 280 21.63 -9.29 22.97
CA ILE A 280 22.26 -8.01 22.63
C ILE A 280 21.34 -6.88 23.10
N ASN A 281 21.93 -5.82 23.65
CA ASN A 281 21.25 -4.57 23.95
C ASN A 281 21.66 -3.53 22.90
N ALA A 282 20.87 -3.41 21.84
CA ALA A 282 21.14 -2.50 20.73
C ALA A 282 20.76 -1.06 21.09
N SER A 283 21.44 -0.10 20.45
CA SER A 283 21.07 1.31 20.53
C SER A 283 19.77 1.56 19.73
N GLY A 284 18.64 1.65 20.42
CA GLY A 284 17.33 1.88 19.80
C GLY A 284 16.63 0.61 19.33
N SER A 285 15.47 0.75 18.69
CA SER A 285 14.64 -0.38 18.23
C SER A 285 15.19 -0.98 16.92
N PRO A 286 15.66 -2.24 16.89
CA PRO A 286 16.17 -2.91 15.69
C PRO A 286 15.01 -3.40 14.81
N GLN A 287 14.61 -2.59 13.83
CA GLN A 287 13.43 -2.85 12.99
C GLN A 287 13.66 -3.91 11.93
N ALA A 288 14.88 -3.94 11.40
CA ALA A 288 15.26 -4.97 10.44
C ALA A 288 16.58 -5.58 10.85
N ILE A 289 16.65 -6.91 10.74
CA ILE A 289 17.79 -7.71 11.14
C ILE A 289 18.05 -8.74 10.05
N ILE A 290 19.30 -8.89 9.63
CA ILE A 290 19.69 -9.89 8.62
C ILE A 290 21.07 -10.46 8.94
N TRP A 291 21.29 -11.74 8.65
CA TRP A 291 22.63 -12.33 8.77
C TRP A 291 23.47 -12.01 7.54
N TRP A 292 24.76 -11.77 7.77
CA TRP A 292 25.81 -11.70 6.76
C TRP A 292 26.97 -12.56 7.22
N HIS A 293 27.22 -13.68 6.55
CA HIS A 293 28.18 -14.68 7.03
C HIS A 293 27.89 -15.05 8.50
N SER A 294 28.88 -14.92 9.40
CA SER A 294 28.72 -15.18 10.84
C SER A 294 28.39 -13.93 11.66
N TYR A 295 28.01 -12.84 11.00
CA TYR A 295 27.75 -11.54 11.61
C TYR A 295 26.27 -11.17 11.50
N LEU A 296 25.76 -10.52 12.54
CA LEU A 296 24.39 -10.06 12.59
C LEU A 296 24.33 -8.57 12.26
N LEU A 297 23.65 -8.23 11.17
CA LEU A 297 23.38 -6.86 10.77
C LEU A 297 22.05 -6.40 11.33
N THR A 298 22.00 -5.18 11.85
CA THR A 298 20.76 -4.58 12.38
C THR A 298 20.65 -3.13 11.95
N VAL A 299 19.42 -2.68 11.68
CA VAL A 299 19.13 -1.27 11.40
C VAL A 299 18.10 -0.75 12.40
N GLY A 300 18.43 0.36 13.04
CA GLY A 300 17.56 1.01 14.03
C GLY A 300 16.42 1.79 13.40
N TYR A 301 15.30 1.92 14.13
CA TYR A 301 14.16 2.76 13.72
C TYR A 301 14.60 4.24 13.62
N ILE A 302 14.51 4.82 12.42
CA ILE A 302 14.78 6.25 12.12
C ILE A 302 16.24 6.68 12.38
N SER A 303 17.10 5.80 12.89
CA SER A 303 18.44 6.20 13.31
C SER A 303 19.41 6.41 12.15
N SER A 304 19.11 5.90 10.94
CA SER A 304 20.08 5.71 9.83
C SER A 304 21.30 4.84 10.17
N ILE A 305 21.32 4.27 11.39
CA ILE A 305 22.45 3.54 11.93
C ILE A 305 22.30 2.05 11.64
N VAL A 306 23.32 1.49 11.04
CA VAL A 306 23.55 0.08 10.77
C VAL A 306 24.60 -0.44 11.75
N ASN A 307 24.25 -1.44 12.55
CA ASN A 307 25.18 -2.08 13.49
C ASN A 307 25.49 -3.51 13.06
N VAL A 308 26.75 -3.93 13.24
CA VAL A 308 27.25 -5.28 13.00
C VAL A 308 27.68 -5.90 14.32
N TYR A 309 27.07 -7.03 14.67
CA TYR A 309 27.38 -7.78 15.88
C TYR A 309 28.01 -9.13 15.55
N SER A 310 28.88 -9.61 16.44
CA SER A 310 29.27 -11.02 16.46
C SER A 310 28.12 -11.89 16.95
N ILE A 311 28.21 -13.20 16.68
CA ILE A 311 27.27 -14.17 17.22
C ILE A 311 27.22 -14.20 18.75
N ASP A 312 28.32 -13.84 19.41
CA ASP A 312 28.40 -13.75 20.88
C ASP A 312 27.75 -12.47 21.43
N GLY A 313 27.38 -11.54 20.53
CA GLY A 313 26.70 -10.30 20.87
C GLY A 313 27.62 -9.09 21.08
N ALA A 314 28.90 -9.20 20.72
CA ALA A 314 29.80 -8.06 20.73
C ALA A 314 29.48 -7.13 19.56
N LEU A 315 29.33 -5.83 19.80
CA LEU A 315 29.28 -4.82 18.74
C LEU A 315 30.67 -4.75 18.09
N LEU A 316 30.76 -5.13 16.82
CA LEU A 316 32.00 -5.14 16.07
C LEU A 316 32.19 -3.85 15.28
N ALA A 317 31.10 -3.30 14.77
CA ALA A 317 31.10 -2.05 14.02
C ALA A 317 29.71 -1.40 13.98
N SER A 318 29.67 -0.09 13.75
CA SER A 318 28.44 0.70 13.68
C SER A 318 28.64 1.88 12.74
N GLY A 319 27.63 2.22 11.93
CA GLY A 319 27.66 3.44 11.14
C GLY A 319 26.41 3.88 10.47
N GLU A 320 26.56 4.97 9.72
CA GLU A 320 25.48 5.76 9.15
C GLU A 320 25.38 5.53 7.64
N GLY A 321 24.16 5.54 7.11
CA GLY A 321 23.92 5.39 5.66
C GLY A 321 22.64 4.65 5.32
N ALA A 322 21.94 4.07 6.30
CA ALA A 322 20.57 3.62 6.09
C ALA A 322 19.63 4.84 5.93
N PRO A 323 18.50 4.71 5.22
CA PRO A 323 17.48 5.75 5.20
C PRO A 323 17.09 6.17 6.63
N THR A 324 16.95 7.47 6.87
CA THR A 324 16.35 8.01 8.11
C THR A 324 14.84 7.77 8.16
N THR A 325 14.27 7.32 7.05
CA THR A 325 12.90 6.84 6.95
C THR A 325 12.82 5.51 7.70
N ALA A 326 11.78 5.29 8.53
CA ALA A 326 11.59 4.03 9.25
C ALA A 326 11.80 2.81 8.33
N VAL A 327 12.91 2.10 8.56
CA VAL A 327 13.34 0.93 7.78
C VAL A 327 12.43 -0.24 8.12
N CYS A 328 11.86 -0.88 7.10
CA CYS A 328 10.91 -1.98 7.24
C CYS A 328 11.50 -3.33 6.88
N HIS A 329 12.52 -3.40 6.02
CA HIS A 329 13.16 -4.66 5.67
C HIS A 329 14.57 -4.48 5.10
N LEU A 330 15.32 -5.58 5.10
CA LEU A 330 16.67 -5.72 4.54
C LEU A 330 16.70 -6.94 3.64
N GLN A 331 17.42 -6.86 2.53
CA GLN A 331 17.58 -8.01 1.63
C GLN A 331 18.90 -7.98 0.87
N TRP A 332 19.63 -9.10 0.93
CA TRP A 332 20.81 -9.31 0.09
C TRP A 332 20.40 -9.54 -1.37
N ASN A 333 21.20 -9.01 -2.30
CA ASN A 333 21.12 -9.40 -3.69
C ASN A 333 21.58 -10.87 -3.82
N SER A 334 20.81 -11.71 -4.54
CA SER A 334 21.03 -13.17 -4.58
C SER A 334 22.40 -13.58 -5.10
N ASP A 335 23.01 -12.75 -5.94
CA ASP A 335 24.25 -13.06 -6.64
C ASP A 335 25.48 -12.41 -5.98
N GLU A 336 25.28 -11.40 -5.12
CA GLU A 336 26.35 -10.59 -4.51
C GLU A 336 26.08 -10.33 -3.03
N GLN A 337 26.82 -11.02 -2.14
CA GLN A 337 26.66 -10.91 -0.68
C GLN A 337 27.07 -9.56 -0.09
N ASP A 338 27.60 -8.66 -0.91
CA ASP A 338 28.04 -7.32 -0.50
C ASP A 338 27.06 -6.24 -0.99
N LEU A 339 26.01 -6.60 -1.76
CA LEU A 339 24.94 -5.70 -2.17
C LEU A 339 23.69 -5.89 -1.32
N LEU A 340 23.27 -4.84 -0.61
CA LEU A 340 22.16 -4.85 0.32
C LEU A 340 21.09 -3.84 -0.07
N TRP A 341 19.85 -4.32 -0.20
CA TRP A 341 18.66 -3.47 -0.23
C TRP A 341 18.24 -3.09 1.18
N ILE A 342 18.05 -1.79 1.39
CA ILE A 342 17.46 -1.21 2.59
C ILE A 342 16.16 -0.51 2.19
N GLY A 343 15.04 -1.14 2.54
CA GLY A 343 13.71 -0.60 2.31
C GLY A 343 13.18 0.08 3.56
N GLY A 344 12.70 1.31 3.42
CA GLY A 344 11.97 2.04 4.44
C GLY A 344 10.65 2.56 3.93
N TYR A 345 9.81 3.10 4.84
CA TYR A 345 8.47 3.56 4.47
C TYR A 345 8.49 4.62 3.37
N MET A 346 9.51 5.49 3.34
CA MET A 346 9.56 6.63 2.43
C MET A 346 10.70 6.56 1.41
N GLY A 347 11.39 5.42 1.34
CA GLY A 347 12.54 5.33 0.47
C GLY A 347 13.11 3.93 0.36
N LEU A 348 13.83 3.72 -0.72
CA LEU A 348 14.49 2.47 -1.05
C LEU A 348 15.93 2.79 -1.46
N THR A 349 16.87 2.13 -0.79
CA THR A 349 18.31 2.39 -0.99
C THR A 349 19.03 1.08 -1.27
N LEU A 350 19.83 1.06 -2.35
CA LEU A 350 20.83 0.03 -2.60
C LEU A 350 22.16 0.51 -2.05
N VAL A 351 22.75 -0.29 -1.17
CA VAL A 351 24.07 -0.03 -0.64
C VAL A 351 25.01 -1.17 -0.98
N HIS A 352 26.23 -0.82 -1.40
CA HIS A 352 27.36 -1.74 -1.36
C HIS A 352 27.95 -1.69 0.04
N MET A 353 28.06 -2.84 0.69
CA MET A 353 28.66 -3.00 2.00
C MET A 353 30.00 -3.69 1.85
N GLU A 354 31.07 -3.06 2.35
CA GLU A 354 32.34 -3.75 2.53
C GLU A 354 32.71 -3.74 4.01
N LEU A 355 33.21 -4.88 4.49
CA LEU A 355 33.65 -5.06 5.85
C LEU A 355 35.16 -5.28 5.87
N PHE A 356 35.90 -4.29 6.37
CA PHE A 356 37.34 -4.34 6.50
C PHE A 356 37.72 -4.60 7.96
N PHE A 357 38.35 -5.74 8.21
CA PHE A 357 38.97 -6.06 9.49
C PHE A 357 40.48 -6.07 9.34
N SER A 358 41.18 -5.14 9.99
CA SER A 358 42.65 -5.10 9.98
C SER A 358 43.28 -6.21 10.85
N ARG A 359 42.49 -6.80 11.75
CA ARG A 359 42.78 -7.96 12.63
C ARG A 359 41.45 -8.52 13.18
N PRO A 360 41.41 -9.70 13.84
CA PRO A 360 40.19 -10.19 14.49
C PRO A 360 39.61 -9.12 15.44
N PRO A 361 38.31 -8.78 15.33
CA PRO A 361 37.76 -7.59 15.96
C PRO A 361 37.70 -7.70 17.48
N SER A 362 38.09 -6.62 18.18
CA SER A 362 38.10 -6.52 19.64
C SER A 362 36.98 -5.59 20.13
N PRO A 363 36.38 -5.79 21.33
CA PRO A 363 35.27 -4.97 21.85
C PRO A 363 35.55 -3.47 22.04
N VAL A 364 36.77 -3.01 21.77
CA VAL A 364 37.25 -1.64 22.01
C VAL A 364 37.48 -0.87 20.70
N ASP A 365 37.33 -1.53 19.55
CA ASP A 365 37.59 -0.90 18.25
C ASP A 365 36.44 0.07 17.90
N LYS A 366 36.73 1.37 17.88
CA LYS A 366 35.82 2.39 17.32
C LYS A 366 36.01 2.43 15.81
N VAL A 367 34.97 2.01 15.09
CA VAL A 367 34.87 2.13 13.65
C VAL A 367 34.32 3.52 13.31
N ILE A 368 35.03 4.28 12.48
CA ILE A 368 34.54 5.56 11.93
C ILE A 368 34.14 5.32 10.49
N PHE A 369 32.90 5.68 10.15
CA PHE A 369 32.37 5.62 8.80
C PHE A 369 32.93 6.77 7.97
N THR A 370 33.39 6.47 6.76
CA THR A 370 33.62 7.48 5.73
C THR A 370 32.78 7.08 4.53
N ILE A 371 31.74 7.85 4.23
CA ILE A 371 31.16 7.86 2.89
C ILE A 371 32.30 8.29 1.97
N LEU A 372 32.84 7.36 1.17
CA LEU A 372 34.02 7.63 0.36
C LEU A 372 33.68 8.69 -0.70
N ASN A 373 34.07 9.92 -0.40
CA ASN A 373 34.83 10.74 -1.34
C ASN A 373 36.30 10.93 -0.91
N THR A 374 36.77 10.28 0.17
CA THR A 374 38.18 10.35 0.57
C THR A 374 38.65 9.14 1.39
N ILE A 375 39.90 8.74 1.09
CA ILE A 375 40.66 7.57 1.55
C ILE A 375 40.78 7.52 3.08
N VAL A 376 40.65 6.30 3.66
CA VAL A 376 40.68 6.02 5.11
C VAL A 376 42.03 5.42 5.52
N ASP A 377 42.52 5.84 6.70
CA ASP A 377 43.77 5.38 7.37
C ASP A 377 43.70 3.90 7.82
N GLU A 378 44.79 3.15 7.63
CA GLU A 378 44.88 1.67 7.70
C GLU A 378 44.80 1.03 9.12
N THR A 379 44.39 1.74 10.18
CA THR A 379 44.58 1.26 11.58
C THR A 379 43.33 0.83 12.35
N SER A 380 42.11 0.99 11.81
CA SER A 380 40.85 0.57 12.46
C SER A 380 40.07 -0.44 11.63
N SER A 381 39.42 -1.41 12.28
CA SER A 381 38.33 -2.17 11.65
C SER A 381 37.25 -1.19 11.19
N SER A 382 36.68 -1.37 10.01
CA SER A 382 35.60 -0.52 9.53
C SER A 382 34.59 -1.23 8.65
N VAL A 383 33.36 -0.73 8.65
CA VAL A 383 32.37 -1.05 7.61
C VAL A 383 32.31 0.17 6.71
N SER A 384 32.39 -0.01 5.40
CA SER A 384 32.00 1.01 4.44
C SER A 384 30.61 0.67 3.91
N LEU A 385 29.73 1.68 3.90
CA LEU A 385 28.45 1.63 3.19
C LEU A 385 28.53 2.65 2.07
N THR A 386 28.63 2.18 0.84
CA THR A 386 28.59 3.03 -0.33
C THR A 386 27.21 2.97 -0.92
N THR A 387 26.46 4.06 -0.82
CA THR A 387 25.16 4.18 -1.49
C THR A 387 25.38 4.13 -3.00
N ILE A 388 24.93 3.04 -3.62
CA ILE A 388 24.91 2.91 -5.09
C ILE A 388 23.68 3.64 -5.63
N LEU A 389 22.56 3.50 -4.94
CA LEU A 389 21.31 4.09 -5.35
C LEU A 389 20.48 4.50 -4.13
N ASN A 390 19.91 5.70 -4.17
CA ASN A 390 18.92 6.15 -3.20
C ASN A 390 17.70 6.71 -3.93
N ARG A 391 16.52 6.18 -3.61
CA ARG A 391 15.23 6.64 -4.11
C ARG A 391 14.38 7.11 -2.95
N SER A 392 14.14 8.42 -2.90
CA SER A 392 13.06 8.98 -2.10
C SER A 392 11.75 8.74 -2.83
N LEU A 393 10.76 8.28 -2.08
CA LEU A 393 9.38 8.25 -2.51
C LEU A 393 8.67 9.42 -1.80
N HIS A 394 7.71 10.07 -2.45
CA HIS A 394 7.05 11.26 -1.91
C HIS A 394 5.61 10.93 -1.49
N GLU A 395 5.22 11.17 -0.25
CA GLU A 395 3.82 10.98 0.16
C GLU A 395 2.96 12.10 -0.42
N THR A 396 1.82 11.73 -1.02
CA THR A 396 0.74 12.66 -1.31
C THR A 396 -0.42 12.30 -0.39
N ALA A 397 -0.44 12.85 0.83
CA ALA A 397 -1.55 12.62 1.77
C ALA A 397 -2.83 13.30 1.23
N GLY A 398 -3.48 12.59 0.31
CA GLY A 398 -4.11 13.18 -0.86
C GLY A 398 -5.31 14.08 -0.60
N CYS A 399 -5.34 15.19 -1.32
CA CYS A 399 -6.53 15.98 -1.61
C CYS A 399 -6.23 16.85 -2.84
N GLY A 400 -7.15 16.83 -3.82
CA GLY A 400 -6.98 17.56 -5.06
C GLY A 400 -6.14 16.81 -6.10
N LEU A 401 -6.70 16.71 -7.30
CA LEU A 401 -6.06 16.13 -8.48
C LEU A 401 -6.39 17.00 -9.68
N TYR A 402 -5.37 17.31 -10.49
CA TYR A 402 -5.55 17.91 -11.79
C TYR A 402 -4.71 17.16 -12.81
N MET A 403 -5.23 17.01 -14.03
CA MET A 403 -4.53 16.37 -15.13
C MET A 403 -4.72 17.21 -16.38
N ASP A 404 -3.62 17.49 -17.04
CA ASP A 404 -3.55 17.97 -18.41
C ASP A 404 -2.83 16.92 -19.28
N LYS A 405 -2.67 17.17 -20.58
CA LYS A 405 -2.12 16.20 -21.55
C LYS A 405 -0.78 15.58 -21.15
N ASP A 406 0.10 16.38 -20.52
CA ASP A 406 1.48 16.00 -20.22
C ASP A 406 1.86 16.08 -18.73
N GLU A 407 0.94 16.54 -17.88
CA GLU A 407 1.21 16.82 -16.46
C GLU A 407 0.04 16.43 -15.55
N ILE A 408 0.37 15.87 -14.40
CA ILE A 408 -0.56 15.64 -13.28
C ILE A 408 -0.13 16.51 -12.11
N LEU A 409 -1.06 17.20 -11.47
CA LEU A 409 -0.86 17.87 -10.20
C LEU A 409 -1.57 17.10 -9.09
N SER A 410 -0.88 16.90 -7.97
CA SER A 410 -1.45 16.33 -6.75
C SER A 410 -1.12 17.20 -5.55
N GLY A 411 -2.09 17.37 -4.66
CA GLY A 411 -1.94 18.11 -3.42
C GLY A 411 -2.04 17.23 -2.18
N ASP A 412 -1.60 17.77 -1.04
CA ASP A 412 -1.85 17.18 0.26
C ASP A 412 -2.32 18.21 1.31
N LEU A 413 -2.77 17.69 2.45
CA LEU A 413 -3.27 18.49 3.56
C LEU A 413 -2.18 19.29 4.29
N SER A 414 -0.91 19.03 4.01
CA SER A 414 0.23 19.80 4.54
C SER A 414 0.65 20.94 3.61
N GLY A 415 -0.07 21.13 2.49
CA GLY A 415 0.20 22.18 1.52
C GLY A 415 1.23 21.81 0.46
N ASN A 416 1.69 20.56 0.42
CA ASN A 416 2.58 20.12 -0.66
C ASN A 416 1.80 19.97 -1.96
N ILE A 417 2.36 20.50 -3.04
CA ILE A 417 1.87 20.37 -4.40
C ILE A 417 2.99 19.75 -5.22
N PHE A 418 2.71 18.60 -5.82
CA PHE A 418 3.63 17.88 -6.67
C PHE A 418 3.19 17.96 -8.13
N ARG A 419 4.15 18.28 -9.01
CA ARG A 419 3.98 18.24 -10.47
C ARG A 419 4.58 16.95 -11.01
N TRP A 420 3.78 16.09 -11.61
CA TRP A 420 4.22 14.82 -12.18
C TRP A 420 4.17 14.88 -13.69
N ALA A 421 5.24 14.41 -14.33
CA ALA A 421 5.24 14.23 -15.76
C ALA A 421 4.49 12.94 -16.14
N ILE A 422 3.62 13.01 -17.14
CA ILE A 422 3.01 11.82 -17.74
C ILE A 422 3.99 11.20 -18.75
N ASN A 423 5.21 10.84 -18.29
CA ASN A 423 6.29 10.31 -19.14
C ASN A 423 6.86 9.01 -18.60
N ASN A 424 8.17 8.85 -18.38
CA ASN A 424 8.80 7.71 -17.68
C ASN A 424 9.60 8.13 -16.41
N ASP A 425 9.41 9.34 -15.88
CA ASP A 425 10.03 9.81 -14.64
C ASP A 425 9.21 9.48 -13.38
N THR A 426 9.83 8.94 -12.33
CA THR A 426 9.17 8.67 -11.03
C THR A 426 9.29 9.83 -10.06
N LYS A 427 10.16 10.81 -10.34
CA LYS A 427 10.29 12.01 -9.53
C LYS A 427 9.29 13.08 -9.97
N PRO A 428 8.77 13.89 -9.03
CA PRO A 428 8.02 15.06 -9.41
C PRO A 428 8.94 16.03 -10.17
N LYS A 429 8.45 16.60 -11.28
CA LYS A 429 9.06 17.71 -12.02
C LYS A 429 9.28 18.93 -11.12
N GLY A 430 8.39 19.12 -10.16
CA GLY A 430 8.43 20.23 -9.21
C GLY A 430 7.67 19.89 -7.95
N HIS A 431 8.12 20.48 -6.84
CA HIS A 431 7.49 20.41 -5.54
C HIS A 431 7.38 21.85 -5.01
N ILE A 432 6.16 22.25 -4.69
CA ILE A 432 5.82 23.57 -4.17
C ILE A 432 5.09 23.35 -2.84
N VAL A 433 5.32 24.23 -1.87
CA VAL A 433 4.62 24.19 -0.59
C VAL A 433 3.89 25.52 -0.42
N ILE A 434 2.57 25.45 -0.29
CA ILE A 434 1.74 26.60 0.11
C ILE A 434 1.50 26.54 1.63
N PRO A 435 1.27 27.67 2.31
CA PRO A 435 1.12 27.71 3.77
C PRO A 435 -0.30 27.31 4.23
N ASP A 436 -0.92 26.32 3.59
CA ASP A 436 -2.32 25.95 3.81
C ASP A 436 -2.63 24.54 3.26
N SER A 437 -3.72 23.91 3.71
CA SER A 437 -4.13 22.57 3.26
C SER A 437 -4.77 22.64 1.88
N VAL A 438 -4.19 21.93 0.90
CA VAL A 438 -4.79 21.81 -0.44
C VAL A 438 -6.17 21.15 -0.34
N ARG A 439 -7.11 21.51 -1.22
CA ARG A 439 -8.40 20.80 -1.34
C ARG A 439 -8.73 20.41 -2.76
N CYS A 440 -8.67 21.36 -3.69
CA CYS A 440 -8.91 21.11 -5.10
C CYS A 440 -8.07 22.02 -5.99
N PHE A 441 -7.79 21.56 -7.20
CA PHE A 441 -7.13 22.37 -8.22
C PHE A 441 -8.17 22.97 -9.15
N VAL A 442 -8.10 24.28 -9.33
CA VAL A 442 -8.98 25.04 -10.22
C VAL A 442 -8.42 25.02 -11.66
N SER A 443 -7.10 25.08 -11.78
CA SER A 443 -6.36 24.97 -13.03
C SER A 443 -4.93 24.48 -12.76
N ASN A 444 -4.09 24.39 -13.79
CA ASN A 444 -2.67 24.07 -13.63
C ASN A 444 -1.84 25.14 -12.89
N ASN A 445 -2.44 26.29 -12.56
CA ASN A 445 -1.80 27.41 -11.87
C ASN A 445 -2.61 27.94 -10.67
N LEU A 446 -3.79 27.38 -10.38
CA LEU A 446 -4.64 27.84 -9.28
C LEU A 446 -5.09 26.68 -8.40
N VAL A 447 -5.00 26.86 -7.09
CA VAL A 447 -5.34 25.84 -6.08
C VAL A 447 -6.21 26.46 -4.99
N GLY A 448 -7.31 25.78 -4.67
CA GLY A 448 -8.20 26.13 -3.56
C GLY A 448 -7.89 25.30 -2.32
N THR A 449 -8.06 25.91 -1.15
CA THR A 449 -7.69 25.32 0.14
C THR A 449 -8.89 25.09 1.06
N LEU A 450 -8.68 24.24 2.07
CA LEU A 450 -9.68 23.99 3.11
C LEU A 450 -9.99 25.22 3.97
N SER A 451 -9.06 26.18 4.08
CA SER A 451 -9.32 27.42 4.81
C SER A 451 -10.22 28.40 4.05
N GLY A 452 -10.36 28.20 2.72
CA GLY A 452 -11.14 29.07 1.85
C GLY A 452 -10.34 30.02 0.98
N VAL A 453 -9.02 29.85 0.94
CA VAL A 453 -8.11 30.72 0.20
C VAL A 453 -7.77 30.13 -1.16
N LEU A 454 -7.84 30.96 -2.20
CA LEU A 454 -7.42 30.61 -3.55
C LEU A 454 -6.00 31.15 -3.78
N TYR A 455 -5.05 30.25 -4.02
CA TYR A 455 -3.66 30.60 -4.30
C TYR A 455 -3.32 30.45 -5.77
N GLN A 456 -2.46 31.34 -6.27
CA GLN A 456 -1.66 31.07 -7.45
C GLN A 456 -0.48 30.17 -7.07
N ILE A 457 -0.36 29.03 -7.74
CA ILE A 457 0.55 27.94 -7.33
C ILE A 457 2.01 28.40 -7.37
N ASP A 458 2.46 28.97 -8.49
CA ASP A 458 3.89 29.25 -8.68
C ASP A 458 4.39 30.48 -7.91
N THR A 459 3.53 31.51 -7.75
CA THR A 459 3.86 32.73 -7.01
C THR A 459 3.52 32.65 -5.53
N GLN A 460 2.66 31.69 -5.13
CA GLN A 460 2.07 31.54 -3.80
C GLN A 460 1.27 32.78 -3.36
N GLU A 461 0.87 33.62 -4.31
CA GLU A 461 0.07 34.81 -4.04
C GLU A 461 -1.39 34.41 -3.78
N VAL A 462 -1.98 35.06 -2.77
CA VAL A 462 -3.42 34.95 -2.49
C VAL A 462 -4.18 35.72 -3.56
N ILE A 463 -5.03 35.02 -4.30
CA ILE A 463 -5.89 35.59 -5.33
C ILE A 463 -7.20 36.09 -4.72
N GLU A 464 -7.81 35.29 -3.84
CA GLU A 464 -9.07 35.60 -3.16
C GLU A 464 -9.19 34.77 -1.87
N ASP A 465 -9.92 35.28 -0.89
CA ASP A 465 -10.34 34.57 0.32
C ASP A 465 -11.88 34.59 0.39
N PHE A 466 -12.49 33.41 0.37
CA PHE A 466 -13.95 33.26 0.39
C PHE A 466 -14.54 33.16 1.80
N GLY A 467 -13.70 33.11 2.84
CA GLY A 467 -14.08 33.02 4.25
C GLY A 467 -14.67 31.67 4.67
N THR A 468 -14.61 30.66 3.80
CA THR A 468 -15.09 29.28 4.03
C THR A 468 -14.39 28.34 3.06
N SER A 469 -14.31 27.05 3.38
CA SER A 469 -13.61 26.04 2.60
C SER A 469 -13.99 26.04 1.11
N ILE A 470 -12.98 26.00 0.23
CA ILE A 470 -13.17 25.76 -1.20
C ILE A 470 -13.26 24.25 -1.40
N ILE A 471 -14.44 23.71 -1.71
CA ILE A 471 -14.67 22.27 -1.77
C ILE A 471 -14.38 21.71 -3.17
N CYS A 472 -14.88 22.40 -4.20
CA CYS A 472 -14.75 21.96 -5.58
C CYS A 472 -14.65 23.14 -6.54
N SER A 473 -14.26 22.84 -7.78
CA SER A 473 -14.16 23.84 -8.84
C SER A 473 -14.39 23.24 -10.22
N ALA A 474 -14.81 24.06 -11.16
CA ALA A 474 -14.90 23.71 -12.58
C ALA A 474 -14.42 24.84 -13.48
N TRP A 475 -13.44 24.54 -14.34
CA TRP A 475 -12.94 25.51 -15.30
C TRP A 475 -13.78 25.53 -16.58
N ASN A 476 -14.06 26.73 -17.09
CA ASN A 476 -14.74 26.97 -18.35
C ASN A 476 -13.71 26.99 -19.49
N LYS A 477 -13.90 26.16 -20.53
CA LYS A 477 -12.90 26.00 -21.60
C LYS A 477 -12.90 27.19 -22.56
N SER A 478 -14.04 27.85 -22.79
CA SER A 478 -14.15 28.93 -23.78
C SER A 478 -13.95 30.35 -23.20
N LYS A 479 -14.28 30.58 -21.93
CA LYS A 479 -14.36 31.90 -21.29
C LYS A 479 -13.23 32.25 -20.32
N THR A 480 -12.21 31.39 -20.16
CA THR A 480 -11.05 31.63 -19.26
C THR A 480 -11.42 31.94 -17.79
N SER A 481 -12.60 31.53 -17.33
CA SER A 481 -13.08 31.66 -15.95
C SER A 481 -13.35 30.28 -15.34
N GLY A 482 -13.56 30.21 -14.03
CA GLY A 482 -13.98 29.00 -13.33
C GLY A 482 -15.10 29.27 -12.33
N LEU A 483 -15.76 28.20 -11.92
CA LEU A 483 -16.71 28.19 -10.81
C LEU A 483 -16.06 27.60 -9.58
N ILE A 484 -16.43 28.11 -8.42
CA ILE A 484 -16.06 27.57 -7.11
C ILE A 484 -17.32 27.20 -6.33
N GLY A 485 -17.36 25.96 -5.84
CA GLY A 485 -18.32 25.50 -4.86
C GLY A 485 -17.71 25.54 -3.46
N LEU A 486 -18.43 26.14 -2.52
CA LEU A 486 -17.96 26.42 -1.15
C LEU A 486 -18.64 25.51 -0.12
N GLY A 487 -17.98 25.36 1.04
CA GLY A 487 -18.47 24.57 2.18
C GLY A 487 -19.64 25.20 2.95
N ASP A 488 -20.14 26.35 2.52
CA ASP A 488 -21.37 26.96 3.03
C ASP A 488 -22.50 26.98 1.99
N GLY A 489 -22.36 26.20 0.92
CA GLY A 489 -23.38 26.06 -0.11
C GLY A 489 -23.40 27.16 -1.16
N ARG A 490 -22.50 28.13 -1.10
CA ARG A 490 -22.38 29.16 -2.14
C ARG A 490 -21.68 28.63 -3.39
N LEU A 491 -22.26 28.94 -4.55
CA LEU A 491 -21.62 28.80 -5.86
C LEU A 491 -21.16 30.18 -6.34
N VAL A 492 -19.88 30.33 -6.66
CA VAL A 492 -19.26 31.61 -7.05
C VAL A 492 -18.62 31.52 -8.43
N ASP A 493 -18.82 32.55 -9.25
CA ASP A 493 -18.05 32.74 -10.49
C ASP A 493 -16.76 33.53 -10.21
N LEU A 494 -15.62 32.98 -10.61
CA LEU A 494 -14.31 33.58 -10.40
C LEU A 494 -14.10 34.87 -11.19
N HIS A 495 -14.74 35.02 -12.36
CA HIS A 495 -14.54 36.20 -13.20
C HIS A 495 -15.29 37.41 -12.65
N THR A 496 -16.58 37.25 -12.38
CA THR A 496 -17.42 38.34 -11.86
C THR A 496 -17.33 38.49 -10.34
N LYS A 497 -16.78 37.48 -9.64
CA LYS A 497 -16.78 37.35 -8.17
C LYS A 497 -18.18 37.37 -7.55
N ARG A 498 -19.21 37.02 -8.32
CA ARG A 498 -20.60 37.01 -7.88
C ARG A 498 -21.03 35.62 -7.42
N ILE A 499 -21.90 35.61 -6.42
CA ILE A 499 -22.62 34.40 -6.02
C ILE A 499 -23.69 34.12 -7.08
N ILE A 500 -23.59 32.96 -7.72
CA ILE A 500 -24.57 32.45 -8.68
C ILE A 500 -25.74 31.80 -7.94
N GLY A 501 -25.45 31.00 -6.92
CA GLY A 501 -26.45 30.18 -6.24
C GLY A 501 -26.09 29.90 -4.79
N LEU A 502 -27.09 29.50 -4.01
CA LEU A 502 -26.96 29.06 -2.63
C LEU A 502 -27.82 27.80 -2.44
N HIS A 503 -27.21 26.74 -1.93
CA HIS A 503 -27.91 25.53 -1.53
C HIS A 503 -28.65 25.69 -0.20
N GLU A 504 -29.67 24.85 0.04
CA GLU A 504 -30.48 24.94 1.25
C GLU A 504 -29.65 24.63 2.50
N ASN A 505 -29.98 25.27 3.62
CA ASN A 505 -29.30 25.09 4.91
C ASN A 505 -27.78 25.24 4.88
N ASN A 506 -27.22 25.98 3.91
CA ASN A 506 -25.79 26.15 3.70
C ASN A 506 -25.04 24.82 3.52
N ALA A 507 -25.68 23.82 2.91
CA ALA A 507 -25.11 22.51 2.63
C ALA A 507 -23.93 22.58 1.65
N GLU A 508 -22.85 21.86 1.92
CA GLU A 508 -21.61 21.89 1.12
C GLU A 508 -21.84 21.52 -0.35
N ILE A 509 -21.16 22.21 -1.27
CA ILE A 509 -21.14 21.84 -2.68
C ILE A 509 -19.95 20.90 -2.95
N TRP A 510 -20.21 19.61 -3.11
CA TRP A 510 -19.19 18.59 -3.35
C TRP A 510 -18.63 18.58 -4.77
N SER A 511 -19.43 18.96 -5.76
CA SER A 511 -19.01 18.98 -7.16
C SER A 511 -19.77 20.02 -7.95
N VAL A 512 -19.09 20.61 -8.93
CA VAL A 512 -19.67 21.52 -9.92
C VAL A 512 -19.21 21.11 -11.31
N CYS A 513 -20.07 21.26 -12.31
CA CYS A 513 -19.70 21.08 -13.72
C CYS A 513 -20.45 22.08 -14.62
N TRP A 514 -19.84 22.39 -15.75
CA TRP A 514 -20.47 23.19 -16.80
C TRP A 514 -21.31 22.30 -17.71
N SER A 515 -22.42 22.85 -18.20
CA SER A 515 -23.11 22.31 -19.37
C SER A 515 -22.21 22.35 -20.62
N PRO A 516 -22.43 21.49 -21.63
CA PRO A 516 -21.60 21.45 -22.83
C PRO A 516 -21.54 22.76 -23.62
N ASN A 517 -22.62 23.55 -23.60
CA ASN A 517 -22.68 24.88 -24.21
C ASN A 517 -22.21 26.00 -23.27
N GLU A 518 -21.84 25.67 -22.02
CA GLU A 518 -21.31 26.58 -21.00
C GLU A 518 -22.24 27.77 -20.66
N GLU A 519 -23.55 27.60 -20.89
CA GLU A 519 -24.57 28.58 -20.50
C GLU A 519 -25.16 28.29 -19.11
N LEU A 520 -25.19 27.00 -18.77
CA LEU A 520 -25.65 26.48 -17.48
C LEU A 520 -24.52 25.77 -16.75
N CYS A 521 -24.71 25.55 -15.46
CA CYS A 521 -23.88 24.66 -14.64
C CYS A 521 -24.75 23.82 -13.71
N ALA A 522 -24.24 22.67 -13.29
CA ALA A 522 -24.86 21.81 -12.29
C ALA A 522 -23.99 21.73 -11.04
N THR A 523 -24.62 21.68 -9.87
CA THR A 523 -23.95 21.51 -8.57
C THR A 523 -24.53 20.31 -7.83
N ALA A 524 -23.66 19.46 -7.29
CA ALA A 524 -24.02 18.36 -6.38
C ALA A 524 -23.76 18.79 -4.94
N SER A 525 -24.70 18.50 -4.04
CA SER A 525 -24.68 19.04 -2.67
C SER A 525 -24.96 17.98 -1.60
N GLU A 526 -24.46 18.27 -0.40
CA GLU A 526 -24.78 17.56 0.85
C GLU A 526 -26.28 17.55 1.15
N ASP A 527 -27.05 18.52 0.63
CA ASP A 527 -28.51 18.59 0.79
C ASP A 527 -29.30 17.53 -0.01
N GLN A 528 -28.61 16.54 -0.60
CA GLN A 528 -29.18 15.43 -1.37
C GLN A 528 -29.75 15.84 -2.74
N THR A 529 -29.50 17.08 -3.18
CA THR A 529 -29.98 17.57 -4.46
C THR A 529 -28.86 17.86 -5.45
N THR A 530 -29.24 17.95 -6.72
CA THR A 530 -28.43 18.58 -7.75
C THR A 530 -29.17 19.79 -8.30
N CYS A 531 -28.56 20.97 -8.24
CA CYS A 531 -29.18 22.20 -8.74
C CYS A 531 -28.59 22.62 -10.07
N ILE A 532 -29.44 23.06 -10.99
CA ILE A 532 -29.07 23.58 -12.31
C ILE A 532 -29.17 25.09 -12.26
N TRP A 533 -28.06 25.75 -12.58
CA TRP A 533 -27.96 27.19 -12.51
C TRP A 533 -27.66 27.80 -13.88
N LYS A 534 -28.21 28.97 -14.11
CA LYS A 534 -27.78 29.89 -15.15
C LYS A 534 -26.77 30.86 -14.55
N VAL A 535 -25.63 31.01 -15.22
CA VAL A 535 -24.53 31.86 -14.73
C VAL A 535 -24.80 33.35 -14.98
N ASP A 536 -25.42 33.65 -16.13
CA ASP A 536 -25.77 35.01 -16.54
C ASP A 536 -27.31 35.20 -16.54
N GLY A 537 -27.89 35.77 -15.48
CA GLY A 537 -29.33 36.01 -15.40
C GLY A 537 -29.83 36.73 -14.13
N GLU A 538 -31.11 37.14 -14.15
CA GLU A 538 -31.82 37.65 -12.95
C GLU A 538 -32.33 36.51 -12.05
N GLN A 539 -32.65 35.36 -12.65
CA GLN A 539 -32.99 34.12 -11.96
C GLN A 539 -31.95 33.06 -12.30
N ASN A 540 -31.16 32.68 -11.31
CA ASN A 540 -30.06 31.74 -11.51
C ASN A 540 -30.51 30.29 -11.36
N LEU A 541 -31.45 29.94 -10.47
CA LEU A 541 -31.92 28.56 -10.33
C LEU A 541 -32.92 28.18 -11.44
N ILE A 542 -32.57 27.19 -12.25
CA ILE A 542 -33.37 26.66 -13.36
C ILE A 542 -34.16 25.41 -12.95
N ALA A 543 -33.51 24.48 -12.27
CA ALA A 543 -34.13 23.22 -11.84
C ALA A 543 -33.41 22.64 -10.62
N THR A 544 -34.14 21.84 -9.83
CA THR A 544 -33.61 21.04 -8.73
C THR A 544 -33.92 19.57 -9.01
N LEU A 545 -32.87 18.78 -9.21
CA LEU A 545 -32.96 17.34 -9.40
C LEU A 545 -33.00 16.68 -8.02
N THR A 546 -34.08 15.94 -7.77
CA THR A 546 -34.29 15.23 -6.51
C THR A 546 -34.29 13.72 -6.74
N GLY A 547 -34.24 12.98 -5.63
CA GLY A 547 -34.48 11.54 -5.59
C GLY A 547 -33.32 10.73 -5.01
N HIS A 548 -32.10 11.26 -5.01
CA HIS A 548 -31.05 10.71 -4.14
C HIS A 548 -31.50 10.78 -2.67
N THR A 549 -31.13 9.78 -1.88
CA THR A 549 -31.58 9.67 -0.47
C THR A 549 -30.55 10.14 0.54
N THR A 550 -29.37 10.51 0.06
CA THR A 550 -28.22 11.01 0.84
C THR A 550 -27.41 11.98 -0.04
N ALA A 551 -26.33 12.55 0.52
CA ALA A 551 -25.49 13.55 -0.14
C ALA A 551 -25.10 13.17 -1.57
N VAL A 552 -25.28 14.11 -2.50
CA VAL A 552 -24.80 13.98 -3.88
C VAL A 552 -23.36 14.47 -3.90
N THR A 553 -22.44 13.59 -4.27
CA THR A 553 -21.00 13.80 -4.13
C THR A 553 -20.33 14.21 -5.43
N ALA A 554 -20.89 13.80 -6.58
CA ALA A 554 -20.36 14.20 -7.87
C ALA A 554 -21.45 14.40 -8.92
N VAL A 555 -21.16 15.31 -9.85
CA VAL A 555 -21.98 15.59 -11.03
C VAL A 555 -21.10 15.76 -12.26
N ASP A 556 -21.51 15.19 -13.39
CA ASP A 556 -20.93 15.43 -14.71
C ASP A 556 -22.06 15.67 -15.73
N TRP A 557 -21.80 16.53 -16.71
CA TRP A 557 -22.77 16.94 -17.72
C TRP A 557 -22.17 16.78 -19.10
N LYS A 558 -22.80 15.93 -19.91
CA LYS A 558 -22.42 15.67 -21.30
C LYS A 558 -23.68 15.66 -22.17
N HIS A 559 -23.58 16.33 -23.32
CA HIS A 559 -24.67 16.62 -24.26
C HIS A 559 -26.03 16.88 -23.58
N GLU A 560 -26.98 15.97 -23.79
CA GLU A 560 -28.35 16.08 -23.32
C GLU A 560 -28.60 15.30 -22.01
N ARG A 561 -27.55 15.03 -21.22
CA ARG A 561 -27.61 14.20 -20.02
C ARG A 561 -26.78 14.76 -18.87
N ILE A 562 -27.34 14.59 -17.66
CA ILE A 562 -26.65 14.86 -16.40
C ILE A 562 -26.52 13.53 -15.65
N TYR A 563 -25.33 13.30 -15.13
CA TYR A 563 -24.99 12.11 -14.36
C TYR A 563 -24.63 12.56 -12.96
N THR A 564 -25.22 11.92 -11.95
CA THR A 564 -24.95 12.21 -10.54
C THR A 564 -24.63 10.93 -9.81
N CYS A 565 -23.71 10.98 -8.85
CA CYS A 565 -23.49 9.89 -7.91
C CYS A 565 -23.53 10.39 -6.47
N ALA A 566 -23.83 9.47 -5.54
CA ALA A 566 -24.14 9.84 -4.17
C ALA A 566 -23.69 8.77 -3.16
N ASP A 567 -23.76 9.13 -1.88
CA ASP A 567 -23.57 8.21 -0.75
C ASP A 567 -24.65 7.12 -0.67
N ASP A 568 -25.76 7.26 -1.40
CA ASP A 568 -26.81 6.25 -1.51
C ASP A 568 -26.40 5.06 -2.40
N ARG A 569 -25.15 5.09 -2.89
CA ARG A 569 -24.50 4.03 -3.68
C ARG A 569 -25.15 3.82 -5.04
N SER A 570 -25.80 4.86 -5.55
CA SER A 570 -26.38 4.89 -6.89
C SER A 570 -25.79 5.99 -7.76
N VAL A 571 -25.80 5.73 -9.06
CA VAL A 571 -25.62 6.75 -10.10
C VAL A 571 -26.99 7.00 -10.72
N ARG A 572 -27.38 8.26 -10.88
CA ARG A 572 -28.61 8.66 -11.58
C ARG A 572 -28.28 9.39 -12.86
N ILE A 573 -29.08 9.13 -13.88
CA ILE A 573 -28.94 9.72 -15.22
C ILE A 573 -30.22 10.49 -15.51
N TYR A 574 -30.09 11.78 -15.81
CA TYR A 574 -31.21 12.68 -16.08
C TYR A 574 -31.14 13.18 -17.53
N SER A 575 -32.31 13.38 -18.15
CA SER A 575 -32.41 14.04 -19.46
C SER A 575 -32.38 15.54 -19.31
N THR A 576 -31.66 16.25 -20.17
CA THR A 576 -31.78 17.72 -20.30
C THR A 576 -32.54 18.14 -21.55
N GLN A 577 -33.00 17.18 -22.36
CA GLN A 577 -33.74 17.46 -23.58
C GLN A 577 -34.97 18.29 -23.28
N SER A 578 -35.11 19.41 -24.00
CA SER A 578 -36.24 20.34 -23.82
C SER A 578 -36.42 20.81 -22.37
N ASN A 579 -35.34 20.88 -21.58
CA ASN A 579 -35.35 21.25 -20.15
C ASN A 579 -36.24 20.34 -19.29
N ALA A 580 -36.36 19.05 -19.64
CA ALA A 580 -37.25 18.11 -18.94
C ALA A 580 -36.71 17.66 -17.57
N TYR A 581 -35.38 17.50 -17.43
CA TYR A 581 -34.70 17.17 -16.17
C TYR A 581 -35.23 15.93 -15.43
N ASN A 582 -35.88 15.01 -16.14
CA ASN A 582 -36.42 13.79 -15.56
C ASN A 582 -35.35 12.71 -15.44
N CYS A 583 -35.38 11.95 -14.33
CA CYS A 583 -34.51 10.79 -14.14
C CYS A 583 -34.88 9.71 -15.16
N LEU A 584 -33.93 9.36 -16.01
CA LEU A 584 -34.04 8.30 -17.01
C LEU A 584 -33.73 6.94 -16.39
N ARG A 585 -32.65 6.86 -15.60
CA ARG A 585 -32.13 5.60 -15.05
C ARG A 585 -31.47 5.78 -13.70
N VAL A 586 -31.44 4.69 -12.93
CA VAL A 586 -30.70 4.55 -11.68
C VAL A 586 -29.83 3.30 -11.76
N LEU A 587 -28.53 3.46 -11.65
CA LEU A 587 -27.54 2.38 -11.63
C LEU A 587 -27.08 2.16 -10.20
N ASN A 588 -27.27 0.96 -9.67
CA ASN A 588 -26.81 0.63 -8.33
C ASN A 588 -25.43 -0.02 -8.38
N THR A 589 -24.61 0.25 -7.37
CA THR A 589 -23.36 -0.51 -7.18
C THR A 589 -23.63 -2.02 -7.02
N PRO A 590 -22.72 -2.88 -7.49
CA PRO A 590 -22.91 -4.32 -7.41
C PRO A 590 -22.83 -4.81 -5.97
N LYS A 591 -23.57 -5.87 -5.64
CA LYS A 591 -23.53 -6.51 -4.30
C LYS A 591 -22.15 -7.05 -3.91
N SER A 592 -21.26 -7.24 -4.88
CA SER A 592 -19.86 -7.64 -4.65
C SER A 592 -19.00 -6.53 -4.04
N LEU A 593 -19.49 -5.28 -4.04
CA LEU A 593 -18.82 -4.18 -3.35
C LEU A 593 -19.25 -4.24 -1.87
N PHE A 594 -18.34 -4.73 -1.03
CA PHE A 594 -18.59 -4.94 0.38
C PHE A 594 -18.07 -3.78 1.24
N GLY A 595 -18.63 -3.65 2.45
CA GLY A 595 -18.25 -2.64 3.42
C GLY A 595 -19.08 -1.36 3.34
N TRP A 596 -18.69 -0.39 4.16
CA TRP A 596 -19.23 0.96 4.12
C TRP A 596 -18.43 1.78 3.11
N PHE A 597 -19.13 2.47 2.20
CA PHE A 597 -18.53 3.30 1.17
C PHE A 597 -19.55 4.28 0.60
N THR A 598 -19.01 5.39 0.12
CA THR A 598 -19.67 6.41 -0.70
C THR A 598 -19.13 6.34 -2.13
N LEU A 599 -19.93 6.65 -3.15
CA LEU A 599 -19.39 7.01 -4.47
C LEU A 599 -18.81 8.43 -4.36
N THR A 600 -17.54 8.65 -4.74
CA THR A 600 -16.84 9.91 -4.42
C THR A 600 -16.65 10.85 -5.61
N TYR A 601 -16.29 10.31 -6.78
CA TYR A 601 -16.08 11.10 -7.99
C TYR A 601 -16.70 10.40 -9.20
N LEU A 602 -17.02 11.19 -10.22
CA LEU A 602 -17.72 10.75 -11.44
C LEU A 602 -17.14 11.45 -12.67
N ARG A 603 -16.89 10.67 -13.73
CA ARG A 603 -16.55 11.16 -15.08
C ARG A 603 -17.27 10.32 -16.13
N VAL A 604 -17.70 10.97 -17.21
CA VAL A 604 -18.38 10.31 -18.32
C VAL A 604 -17.60 10.47 -19.61
N ASP A 605 -17.43 9.34 -20.31
CA ASP A 605 -16.98 9.27 -21.70
C ASP A 605 -18.18 8.93 -22.58
N GLU A 606 -18.72 9.90 -23.30
CA GLU A 606 -19.82 9.59 -24.21
C GLU A 606 -19.39 8.85 -25.48
N ASP A 607 -18.16 9.10 -25.95
CA ASP A 607 -17.65 8.49 -27.19
C ASP A 607 -17.56 6.97 -27.02
N GLN A 608 -17.09 6.52 -25.85
CA GLN A 608 -17.04 5.10 -25.46
C GLN A 608 -18.26 4.63 -24.66
N LYS A 609 -19.21 5.52 -24.38
CA LYS A 609 -20.37 5.28 -23.50
C LYS A 609 -19.95 4.69 -22.15
N LEU A 610 -19.01 5.32 -21.46
CA LEU A 610 -18.53 4.90 -20.13
C LEU A 610 -18.97 5.87 -19.06
N ILE A 611 -19.42 5.33 -17.94
CA ILE A 611 -19.64 6.04 -16.69
C ILE A 611 -18.60 5.53 -15.70
N ILE A 612 -17.67 6.39 -15.29
CA ILE A 612 -16.52 6.05 -14.46
C ILE A 612 -16.73 6.69 -13.09
N CYS A 613 -16.88 5.86 -12.07
CA CYS A 613 -16.99 6.31 -10.68
C CYS A 613 -15.90 5.73 -9.81
N THR A 614 -15.58 6.46 -8.74
CA THR A 614 -14.71 5.98 -7.67
C THR A 614 -15.48 5.83 -6.37
N THR A 615 -14.94 5.06 -5.43
CA THR A 615 -15.51 4.88 -4.10
C THR A 615 -14.55 5.30 -3.00
N GLN A 616 -15.11 5.62 -1.83
CA GLN A 616 -14.36 5.94 -0.62
C GLN A 616 -13.56 4.74 -0.06
N ASN A 617 -13.82 3.51 -0.50
CA ASN A 617 -13.03 2.34 -0.11
C ASN A 617 -12.07 1.88 -1.22
N GLY A 618 -11.77 2.78 -2.18
CA GLY A 618 -10.68 2.61 -3.14
C GLY A 618 -11.01 1.81 -4.40
N TYR A 619 -12.30 1.65 -4.72
CA TYR A 619 -12.74 0.96 -5.94
C TYR A 619 -12.93 1.93 -7.10
N LEU A 620 -12.58 1.45 -8.28
CA LEU A 620 -13.01 1.98 -9.57
C LEU A 620 -14.18 1.14 -10.07
N VAL A 621 -15.30 1.80 -10.36
CA VAL A 621 -16.52 1.17 -10.87
C VAL A 621 -16.90 1.82 -12.19
N ILE A 622 -17.04 1.01 -13.22
CA ILE A 622 -17.34 1.49 -14.58
C ILE A 622 -18.61 0.80 -15.08
N TRP A 623 -19.54 1.59 -15.61
CA TRP A 623 -20.72 1.11 -16.33
C TRP A 623 -20.62 1.50 -17.80
N ARG A 624 -21.32 0.73 -18.64
CA ARG A 624 -21.63 1.15 -20.00
C ARG A 624 -22.94 1.94 -19.99
N ASP A 625 -22.94 3.10 -20.65
CA ASP A 625 -24.12 3.95 -20.85
C ASP A 625 -24.90 3.52 -22.10
N ASP A 626 -25.36 2.27 -22.14
CA ASP A 626 -26.19 1.71 -23.20
C ASP A 626 -27.59 1.39 -22.69
N GLU A 627 -28.62 1.70 -23.48
CA GLU A 627 -30.04 1.50 -23.11
C GLU A 627 -30.39 0.03 -22.84
N THR A 628 -29.55 -0.92 -23.27
CA THR A 628 -29.73 -2.36 -23.06
C THR A 628 -29.19 -2.88 -21.72
N ASN A 629 -28.40 -2.09 -20.98
CA ASN A 629 -27.87 -2.48 -19.67
C ASN A 629 -28.85 -2.14 -18.53
N ASP A 630 -30.09 -2.63 -18.65
CA ASP A 630 -31.15 -2.46 -17.65
C ASP A 630 -30.86 -3.18 -16.32
N ASN A 631 -29.87 -4.08 -16.30
CA ASN A 631 -29.49 -4.80 -15.08
C ASN A 631 -28.62 -3.96 -14.13
N GLY A 632 -28.12 -2.80 -14.56
CA GLY A 632 -27.28 -1.92 -13.73
C GLY A 632 -25.94 -2.52 -13.31
N ILE A 633 -25.49 -3.59 -13.98
CA ILE A 633 -24.26 -4.30 -13.64
C ILE A 633 -23.07 -3.52 -14.23
N PRO A 634 -22.06 -3.16 -13.44
CA PRO A 634 -20.87 -2.51 -13.96
C PRO A 634 -20.06 -3.49 -14.83
N ILE A 635 -19.43 -2.97 -15.87
CA ILE A 635 -18.50 -3.71 -16.73
C ILE A 635 -17.12 -3.88 -16.08
N LEU A 636 -16.80 -3.05 -15.08
CA LEU A 636 -15.59 -3.15 -14.25
C LEU A 636 -15.94 -2.74 -12.82
N CYS A 637 -15.48 -3.51 -11.83
CA CYS A 637 -15.52 -3.14 -10.42
C CYS A 637 -14.28 -3.73 -9.75
N LYS A 638 -13.24 -2.93 -9.56
CA LYS A 638 -11.94 -3.39 -9.04
C LYS A 638 -11.36 -2.43 -8.03
N LYS A 639 -10.65 -2.98 -7.04
CA LYS A 639 -9.97 -2.17 -6.03
C LYS A 639 -8.63 -1.71 -6.57
N ILE A 640 -8.47 -0.40 -6.70
CA ILE A 640 -7.26 0.24 -7.23
C ILE A 640 -6.45 0.96 -6.15
N HIS A 641 -7.09 1.28 -5.03
CA HIS A 641 -6.48 1.91 -3.86
C HIS A 641 -6.97 1.24 -2.57
N PHE A 642 -6.21 1.38 -1.50
CA PHE A 642 -6.58 0.85 -0.18
C PHE A 642 -7.10 1.92 0.78
N GLY A 643 -6.85 3.18 0.44
CA GLY A 643 -7.40 4.34 1.11
C GLY A 643 -8.64 4.89 0.40
N SER A 644 -9.18 5.95 0.97
CA SER A 644 -10.21 6.76 0.34
C SER A 644 -9.70 7.38 -0.95
N LEU A 645 -10.51 7.34 -2.00
CA LEU A 645 -10.20 8.07 -3.23
C LEU A 645 -10.56 9.53 -3.02
N GLU A 646 -9.60 10.40 -3.30
CA GLU A 646 -9.63 11.85 -3.03
C GLU A 646 -9.51 12.69 -4.32
N GLY A 647 -9.59 12.03 -5.47
CA GLY A 647 -9.70 12.68 -6.77
C GLY A 647 -9.76 11.69 -7.92
N LEU A 648 -10.41 12.12 -9.01
CA LEU A 648 -10.54 11.39 -10.26
C LEU A 648 -10.39 12.36 -11.45
N ALA A 649 -9.47 12.04 -12.35
CA ALA A 649 -9.32 12.69 -13.64
C ALA A 649 -9.40 11.64 -14.75
N TYR A 650 -10.00 12.02 -15.88
CA TYR A 650 -10.15 11.15 -17.03
C TYR A 650 -9.81 11.90 -18.31
N ASP A 651 -8.94 11.33 -19.13
CA ASP A 651 -8.61 11.78 -20.46
C ASP A 651 -9.21 10.83 -21.49
N LYS A 652 -10.19 11.35 -22.24
CA LYS A 652 -10.92 10.60 -23.25
C LYS A 652 -10.09 10.29 -24.50
N ASP A 653 -9.07 11.09 -24.81
CA ASP A 653 -8.26 10.91 -26.02
C ASP A 653 -7.29 9.74 -25.86
N THR A 654 -6.82 9.51 -24.63
CA THR A 654 -5.89 8.42 -24.29
C THR A 654 -6.52 7.26 -23.53
N HIS A 655 -7.81 7.37 -23.17
CA HIS A 655 -8.53 6.47 -22.26
C HIS A 655 -7.83 6.29 -20.91
N ARG A 656 -7.20 7.35 -20.42
CA ARG A 656 -6.42 7.34 -19.18
C ARG A 656 -7.27 7.84 -18.02
N VAL A 657 -7.26 7.09 -16.94
CA VAL A 657 -7.81 7.47 -15.65
C VAL A 657 -6.65 7.74 -14.70
N VAL A 658 -6.70 8.85 -13.98
CA VAL A 658 -5.79 9.15 -12.88
C VAL A 658 -6.59 9.32 -11.61
N THR A 659 -6.13 8.69 -10.54
CA THR A 659 -6.75 8.74 -9.21
C THR A 659 -5.72 9.10 -8.16
N ILE A 660 -6.15 9.76 -7.09
CA ILE A 660 -5.33 10.00 -5.89
C ILE A 660 -6.06 9.45 -4.68
N SER A 661 -5.32 8.93 -3.70
CA SER A 661 -5.91 8.32 -2.51
C SER A 661 -5.21 8.70 -1.21
N SER A 662 -5.95 8.58 -0.11
CA SER A 662 -5.44 8.62 1.25
C SER A 662 -4.47 7.48 1.60
N ASP A 663 -4.27 6.52 0.69
CA ASP A 663 -3.14 5.56 0.79
C ASP A 663 -1.79 6.14 0.33
N CYS A 664 -1.76 7.46 0.12
CA CYS A 664 -0.59 8.25 -0.27
C CYS A 664 -0.05 7.98 -1.68
N THR A 665 -0.90 7.45 -2.57
CA THR A 665 -0.56 7.21 -3.98
C THR A 665 -1.44 7.98 -4.97
N VAL A 666 -0.85 8.30 -6.12
CA VAL A 666 -1.54 8.72 -7.34
C VAL A 666 -1.38 7.62 -8.38
N THR A 667 -2.47 6.97 -8.80
CA THR A 667 -2.43 5.88 -9.77
C THR A 667 -2.91 6.37 -11.14
N SER A 668 -2.10 6.17 -12.17
CA SER A 668 -2.46 6.36 -13.57
C SER A 668 -2.69 5.00 -14.22
N LEU A 669 -3.87 4.81 -14.82
CA LEU A 669 -4.25 3.58 -15.48
C LEU A 669 -4.85 3.85 -16.86
N ARG A 670 -4.62 2.94 -17.79
CA ARG A 670 -5.21 2.96 -19.14
C ARG A 670 -6.33 1.94 -19.21
N LEU A 671 -7.51 2.38 -19.63
CA LEU A 671 -8.66 1.51 -19.88
C LEU A 671 -8.53 0.87 -21.26
N HIS A 672 -8.79 -0.43 -21.33
CA HIS A 672 -8.88 -1.18 -22.58
C HIS A 672 -10.34 -1.54 -22.84
N THR A 673 -10.92 -0.91 -23.84
CA THR A 673 -12.32 -1.08 -24.26
C THR A 673 -12.40 -2.04 -25.44
N ASP A 674 -12.04 -3.32 -25.21
CA ASP A 674 -12.26 -4.42 -26.16
C ASP A 674 -13.63 -5.09 -25.98
#